data_AF-A0A352FAZ2-F1
#
_entry.id   AF-A0A352FAZ2-F1
#
_cell.length_a   1.000
_cell.length_b   1.000
_cell.length_c   1.000
_cell.angle_alpha   90.00
_cell.angle_beta   90.00
_cell.angle_gamma   90.00
#
_symmetry.space_group_name_H-M   'P 1'
#
loop_
_entity.id
_entity.type
_entity.pdbx_description
1 polymer ?
#
loop_
_entity_poly.entity_id
_entity_poly.type
_entity_poly.pdbx_seq_one_letter_code
_entity_poly.pdbx_strand_id
1 'polypeptide(L)'
;MARMLYRRIGKQESLVVVHSVATAAGGGGVRWYEFRLSRKGEVNLFQQGTYAPEGNYRWMASPAIDAQGNIGIGYSFSGEKHFPGQRFAGRLAGDPRGILSMKETVLVEGEAAQTGNLRWEDYTQTAIDPTDDMTIWYVGDYLKKDSKDYSTRIGAFHLGQAPEVKSERYIGKYIEGEGDTRYLRLIDESFAFFHPNPAVPNVSMLYQPDWDTFLESGGWNAWWIQNSYGFAYSATPFLQEPWFTVLQRSLDLLWNNQGDGKRQGSMDKPGKPANPHPLYRLVAPDGSLGDCAGPDDIIYKQGDGNVAIHDWFYEATAAGLVMQAEFLLAGRNPDAIAKYLPKMERACDFIEKARDPANNLFLVGPACNLLAPSYGGVRQPDGSFGKGYLAGVSVTYLAAIDRMLELYRMTRNREMITLFEHRQMITRKSLPLLTAPGGYFAKSVEPRGIMHGVLGQAQYGYLEGVVNADAVAMRVIDDQASQRIYNQIHDFPEIRPFDFLLTNAPGLDDTYWNWGNRTGPGMDGINEFGCWVNGGAWTTVEGRAILMYYRLGKFDDIYRSAVRALRWAKDFRMDQPLTQRGENTQNNWYDAGQWLHRDGVAVMADNFAVPAATIRGLFDYEYRSDRLILRPRIPGSVTRYTQKEPIRFGEKNIRITCYNHGKVIARVKINDKRVKIGNREQVELLYDQLPMDAEVEITTKGGWGEDDFSADYPVAPALVDGRPHQDFQPAALPDSMQQPYKELLKWEGKLSADPKATLILAMVRETMESFRVLPERMALDTGPGYYRAIDDKRKENMVRLYAQSAMGMYRGVANKMNKTGAAHD
;
A
#
# COMPACT_ATOMS: atom_id res chain seq x y z
N MET A 1 11.86 -17.52 44.53
CA MET A 1 12.12 -18.60 43.55
C MET A 1 11.31 -18.26 42.31
N ALA A 2 11.91 -18.27 41.12
CA ALA A 2 11.20 -17.98 39.88
C ALA A 2 10.20 -19.10 39.54
N ARG A 3 9.23 -18.79 38.68
CA ARG A 3 8.25 -19.78 38.19
C ARG A 3 8.95 -20.97 37.52
N MET A 4 8.38 -22.17 37.68
CA MET A 4 8.70 -23.30 36.81
C MET A 4 8.14 -23.00 35.41
N LEU A 5 8.97 -23.20 34.38
CA LEU A 5 8.55 -23.03 33.00
C LEU A 5 8.25 -24.39 32.37
N TYR A 6 7.01 -24.59 31.89
CA TYR A 6 6.65 -25.69 31.01
C TYR A 6 6.67 -25.22 29.56
N ARG A 7 7.28 -25.99 28.66
CA ARG A 7 7.21 -25.77 27.21
C ARG A 7 7.16 -27.07 26.44
N ARG A 8 6.33 -27.10 25.39
CA ARG A 8 6.24 -28.19 24.43
C ARG A 8 6.88 -27.77 23.11
N ILE A 9 7.91 -28.50 22.68
CA ILE A 9 8.66 -28.30 21.44
C ILE A 9 8.49 -29.57 20.59
N GLY A 10 7.55 -29.54 19.63
CA GLY A 10 7.17 -30.72 18.86
C GLY A 10 6.70 -31.88 19.75
N LYS A 11 7.47 -32.98 19.79
CA LYS A 11 7.19 -34.16 20.64
C LYS A 11 7.89 -34.11 22.01
N GLN A 12 8.71 -33.09 22.27
CA GLN A 12 9.42 -32.90 23.53
C GLN A 12 8.62 -31.98 24.45
N GLU A 13 8.40 -32.40 25.69
CA GLU A 13 7.80 -31.58 26.75
C GLU A 13 8.84 -31.39 27.85
N SER A 14 9.15 -30.13 28.16
CA SER A 14 10.25 -29.76 29.07
C SER A 14 9.74 -28.90 30.22
N LEU A 15 10.27 -29.14 31.42
CA LEU A 15 10.12 -28.28 32.59
C LEU A 15 11.49 -27.69 32.93
N VAL A 16 11.62 -26.36 32.94
CA VAL A 16 12.86 -25.67 33.32
C VAL A 16 12.67 -24.98 34.67
N VAL A 17 13.57 -25.26 35.60
CA VAL A 17 13.49 -24.82 37.01
C VAL A 17 14.83 -24.24 37.43
N VAL A 18 14.80 -23.16 38.22
CA VAL A 18 16.00 -22.53 38.79
C VAL A 18 15.83 -22.14 40.25
N HIS A 19 16.93 -22.12 40.99
CA HIS A 19 17.02 -21.53 42.32
C HIS A 19 18.47 -21.12 42.65
N SER A 20 18.63 -20.29 43.67
CA SER A 20 19.95 -19.82 44.11
C SER A 20 20.58 -20.81 45.10
N VAL A 21 21.87 -21.08 44.93
CA VAL A 21 22.64 -21.97 45.82
C VAL A 21 23.91 -21.29 46.30
N ALA A 22 24.34 -21.61 47.53
CA ALA A 22 25.70 -21.32 47.96
C ALA A 22 26.68 -22.25 47.23
N THR A 23 27.84 -21.72 46.83
CA THR A 23 28.87 -22.52 46.14
C THR A 23 30.11 -22.69 47.01
N ALA A 24 30.85 -23.79 46.81
CA ALA A 24 32.06 -24.08 47.57
C ALA A 24 33.20 -23.05 47.33
N ALA A 25 33.16 -22.34 46.21
CA ALA A 25 34.13 -21.30 45.85
C ALA A 25 33.84 -19.94 46.53
N GLY A 26 32.74 -19.82 47.29
CA GLY A 26 32.21 -18.52 47.72
C GLY A 26 31.38 -17.85 46.63
N GLY A 27 30.51 -16.91 47.03
CA GLY A 27 29.51 -16.34 46.12
C GLY A 27 28.27 -17.23 45.90
N GLY A 28 27.18 -16.60 45.46
CA GLY A 28 25.92 -17.27 45.09
C GLY A 28 25.91 -17.73 43.63
N GLY A 29 25.37 -18.91 43.35
CA GLY A 29 25.28 -19.50 42.02
C GLY A 29 23.85 -19.80 41.59
N VAL A 30 23.65 -19.93 40.27
CA VAL A 30 22.38 -20.32 39.67
C VAL A 30 22.34 -21.84 39.51
N ARG A 31 21.55 -22.53 40.33
CA ARG A 31 21.23 -23.95 40.12
C ARG A 31 20.04 -24.05 39.17
N TRP A 32 20.18 -24.83 38.11
CA TRP A 32 19.14 -25.01 37.10
C TRP A 32 18.94 -26.49 36.73
N TYR A 33 17.74 -26.81 36.28
CA TYR A 33 17.32 -28.14 35.87
C TYR A 33 16.47 -28.04 34.60
N GLU A 34 16.63 -29.03 33.71
CA GLU A 34 15.62 -29.37 32.71
C GLU A 34 15.11 -30.78 33.04
N PHE A 35 13.82 -30.90 33.27
CA PHE A 35 13.11 -32.18 33.30
C PHE A 35 12.37 -32.37 31.98
N ARG A 36 12.18 -33.62 31.58
CA ARG A 36 11.37 -33.99 30.42
C ARG A 36 10.22 -34.90 30.83
N LEU A 37 9.07 -34.70 30.21
CA LEU A 37 7.92 -35.57 30.41
C LEU A 37 7.98 -36.76 29.44
N SER A 38 7.74 -37.97 29.96
CA SER A 38 7.47 -39.13 29.11
C SER A 38 6.09 -38.99 28.45
N ARG A 39 5.79 -39.83 27.46
CA ARG A 39 4.44 -39.86 26.85
C ARG A 39 3.32 -40.18 27.85
N LYS A 40 3.67 -40.73 29.02
CA LYS A 40 2.74 -41.03 30.11
C LYS A 40 2.68 -39.91 31.17
N GLY A 41 3.38 -38.79 30.95
CA GLY A 41 3.44 -37.66 31.87
C GLY A 41 4.46 -37.82 33.01
N GLU A 42 5.34 -38.82 32.96
CA GLU A 42 6.34 -39.03 34.02
C GLU A 42 7.49 -38.01 33.90
N VAL A 43 7.78 -37.31 35.00
CA VAL A 43 8.84 -36.30 35.07
C VAL A 43 10.20 -36.98 35.24
N ASN A 44 11.09 -36.81 34.26
CA ASN A 44 12.44 -37.37 34.29
C ASN A 44 13.48 -36.24 34.28
N LEU A 45 14.48 -36.29 35.18
CA LEU A 45 15.60 -35.35 35.14
C LEU A 45 16.40 -35.58 33.85
N PHE A 46 16.42 -34.59 32.97
CA PHE A 46 17.17 -34.67 31.71
C PHE A 46 18.59 -34.12 31.87
N GLN A 47 18.72 -32.96 32.52
CA GLN A 47 20.01 -32.37 32.89
C GLN A 47 19.86 -31.36 34.02
N GLN A 48 20.99 -31.06 34.67
CA GLN A 48 21.10 -30.03 35.69
C GLN A 48 22.52 -29.46 35.73
N GLY A 49 22.66 -28.24 36.24
CA GLY A 49 23.96 -27.59 36.40
C GLY A 49 23.93 -26.51 37.47
N THR A 50 25.11 -26.05 37.88
CA THR A 50 25.27 -24.83 38.69
C THR A 50 26.17 -23.87 37.93
N TYR A 51 25.66 -22.67 37.64
CA TYR A 51 26.43 -21.62 37.01
C TYR A 51 27.01 -20.67 38.07
N ALA A 52 28.33 -20.74 38.22
CA ALA A 52 29.12 -19.89 39.11
C ALA A 52 30.59 -19.88 38.64
N PRO A 53 30.90 -19.25 37.49
CA PRO A 53 32.25 -19.26 36.92
C PRO A 53 33.31 -18.51 37.74
N GLU A 54 32.90 -17.69 38.71
CA GLU A 54 33.76 -16.81 39.53
C GLU A 54 33.20 -16.72 40.97
N GLY A 55 33.91 -16.03 41.89
CA GLY A 55 33.49 -15.82 43.28
C GLY A 55 32.43 -14.72 43.52
N ASN A 56 31.81 -14.20 42.46
CA ASN A 56 30.75 -13.17 42.53
C ASN A 56 29.35 -13.79 42.74
N TYR A 57 28.40 -13.00 43.22
CA TYR A 57 27.04 -13.44 43.55
C TYR A 57 26.09 -13.36 42.36
N ARG A 58 25.33 -14.44 42.16
CA ARG A 58 24.21 -14.53 41.23
C ARG A 58 22.97 -15.02 41.97
N TRP A 59 21.88 -14.27 41.92
CA TRP A 59 20.65 -14.61 42.64
C TRP A 59 19.40 -14.25 41.85
N MET A 60 18.25 -14.77 42.30
CA MET A 60 16.93 -14.48 41.71
C MET A 60 16.85 -14.75 40.19
N ALA A 61 17.44 -15.87 39.77
CA ALA A 61 17.45 -16.27 38.37
C ALA A 61 16.06 -16.55 37.80
N SER A 62 15.87 -16.28 36.51
CA SER A 62 14.64 -16.54 35.74
C SER A 62 15.00 -17.25 34.42
N PRO A 63 14.44 -18.45 34.13
CA PRO A 63 14.79 -19.23 32.95
C PRO A 63 13.75 -19.12 31.82
N ALA A 64 14.23 -19.22 30.59
CA ALA A 64 13.42 -19.47 29.39
C ALA A 64 14.06 -20.57 28.54
N ILE A 65 13.26 -21.28 27.77
CA ILE A 65 13.71 -22.24 26.75
C ILE A 65 13.07 -21.86 25.44
N ASP A 66 13.85 -21.77 24.35
CA ASP A 66 13.40 -21.33 23.01
C ASP A 66 12.87 -22.49 22.12
N ALA A 67 12.45 -22.19 20.89
CA ALA A 67 11.87 -23.19 19.98
C ALA A 67 12.88 -24.25 19.51
N GLN A 68 14.17 -23.95 19.60
CA GLN A 68 15.26 -24.88 19.31
C GLN A 68 15.67 -25.70 20.54
N GLY A 69 15.12 -25.41 21.71
CA GLY A 69 15.48 -26.05 22.97
C GLY A 69 16.74 -25.46 23.63
N ASN A 70 17.16 -24.26 23.21
CA ASN A 70 18.22 -23.52 23.88
C ASN A 70 17.66 -22.92 25.17
N ILE A 71 18.46 -22.88 26.23
CA ILE A 71 18.04 -22.39 27.55
C ILE A 71 18.80 -21.12 27.87
N GLY A 72 18.07 -20.02 28.11
CA GLY A 72 18.60 -18.74 28.55
C GLY A 72 18.14 -18.42 29.96
N ILE A 73 19.02 -17.83 30.77
CA ILE A 73 18.73 -17.53 32.17
C ILE A 73 19.26 -16.13 32.49
N GLY A 74 18.35 -15.22 32.86
CA GLY A 74 18.68 -13.91 33.41
C GLY A 74 18.75 -13.97 34.94
N TYR A 75 19.64 -13.18 35.55
CA TYR A 75 19.82 -13.12 37.01
C TYR A 75 20.47 -11.82 37.45
N SER A 76 20.24 -11.44 38.71
CA SER A 76 20.98 -10.37 39.37
C SER A 76 22.44 -10.77 39.58
N PHE A 77 23.34 -9.79 39.55
CA PHE A 77 24.77 -9.97 39.74
C PHE A 77 25.38 -8.89 40.65
N SER A 78 26.29 -9.27 41.54
CA SER A 78 27.03 -8.35 42.43
C SER A 78 28.29 -9.00 43.00
N GLY A 79 29.23 -8.19 43.47
CA GLY A 79 30.44 -8.64 44.15
C GLY A 79 31.21 -7.49 44.77
N GLU A 80 32.39 -7.76 45.31
CA GLU A 80 33.21 -6.74 45.99
C GLU A 80 33.55 -5.54 45.08
N LYS A 81 33.71 -5.80 43.77
CA LYS A 81 34.02 -4.78 42.75
C LYS A 81 32.85 -4.44 41.83
N HIS A 82 31.66 -4.99 42.09
CA HIS A 82 30.50 -4.87 41.20
C HIS A 82 29.25 -4.54 42.00
N PHE A 83 28.62 -3.41 41.71
CA PHE A 83 27.31 -3.09 42.27
C PHE A 83 26.21 -3.98 41.66
N PRO A 84 25.08 -4.16 42.35
CA PRO A 84 23.94 -4.92 41.85
C PRO A 84 23.46 -4.49 40.45
N GLY A 85 23.63 -5.39 39.49
CA GLY A 85 23.21 -5.24 38.09
C GLY A 85 22.63 -6.54 37.53
N GLN A 86 22.51 -6.61 36.20
CA GLN A 86 21.85 -7.70 35.49
C GLN A 86 22.79 -8.40 34.54
N ARG A 87 22.79 -9.73 34.58
CA ARG A 87 23.53 -10.57 33.65
C ARG A 87 22.66 -11.71 33.14
N PHE A 88 23.09 -12.29 32.03
CA PHE A 88 22.49 -13.52 31.52
C PHE A 88 23.55 -14.51 31.05
N ALA A 89 23.21 -15.79 31.13
CA ALA A 89 23.95 -16.88 30.54
C ALA A 89 22.99 -17.88 29.88
N GLY A 90 23.51 -18.73 29.00
CA GLY A 90 22.68 -19.70 28.31
C GLY A 90 23.46 -20.89 27.76
N ARG A 91 22.71 -21.78 27.12
CA ARG A 91 23.22 -22.93 26.37
C ARG A 91 22.39 -23.20 25.14
N LEU A 92 23.03 -23.69 24.09
CA LEU A 92 22.38 -24.32 22.96
C LEU A 92 21.84 -25.71 23.36
N ALA A 93 20.82 -26.18 22.65
CA ALA A 93 20.25 -27.50 22.86
C ALA A 93 21.30 -28.62 22.75
N GLY A 94 22.22 -28.48 21.79
CA GLY A 94 23.30 -29.43 21.48
C GLY A 94 24.52 -29.37 22.39
N ASP A 95 24.60 -28.41 23.32
CA ASP A 95 25.74 -28.29 24.23
C ASP A 95 25.87 -29.48 25.17
N PRO A 96 27.09 -29.79 25.67
CA PRO A 96 27.28 -30.76 26.74
C PRO A 96 26.28 -30.55 27.90
N ARG A 97 25.67 -31.65 28.36
CA ARG A 97 24.61 -31.58 29.36
C ARG A 97 25.11 -30.96 30.67
N GLY A 98 24.26 -30.15 31.27
CA GLY A 98 24.52 -29.52 32.57
C GLY A 98 25.47 -28.33 32.53
N ILE A 99 25.91 -27.89 31.35
CA ILE A 99 26.80 -26.75 31.17
C ILE A 99 26.04 -25.60 30.49
N LEU A 100 26.08 -24.40 31.08
CA LEU A 100 25.77 -23.16 30.37
C LEU A 100 27.03 -22.74 29.63
N SER A 101 27.13 -23.08 28.36
CA SER A 101 28.36 -22.97 27.57
C SER A 101 28.66 -21.53 27.14
N MET A 102 27.65 -20.67 27.11
CA MET A 102 27.77 -19.32 26.59
C MET A 102 28.49 -18.41 27.58
N LYS A 103 29.24 -17.46 27.03
CA LYS A 103 29.87 -16.40 27.81
C LYS A 103 28.78 -15.58 28.51
N GLU A 104 28.92 -15.42 29.83
CA GLU A 104 28.07 -14.51 30.60
C GLU A 104 28.13 -13.11 29.99
N THR A 105 26.96 -12.52 29.77
CA THR A 105 26.83 -11.20 29.17
C THR A 105 26.16 -10.26 30.15
N VAL A 106 26.64 -9.02 30.17
CA VAL A 106 26.13 -7.95 31.02
C VAL A 106 25.02 -7.21 30.29
N LEU A 107 23.83 -7.17 30.89
CA LEU A 107 22.72 -6.36 30.39
C LEU A 107 22.77 -4.93 30.93
N VAL A 108 23.12 -4.79 32.21
CA VAL A 108 23.41 -3.49 32.83
C VAL A 108 24.29 -3.69 34.07
N GLU A 109 25.31 -2.83 34.23
CA GLU A 109 26.09 -2.74 35.47
C GLU A 109 25.37 -1.81 36.46
N GLY A 110 25.38 -2.19 37.75
CA GLY A 110 24.94 -1.29 38.81
C GLY A 110 25.95 -0.17 39.07
N GLU A 111 25.50 0.89 39.73
CA GLU A 111 26.31 2.06 40.10
C GLU A 111 26.23 2.38 41.60
N ALA A 112 25.40 1.68 42.37
CA ALA A 112 25.28 1.84 43.82
C ALA A 112 24.89 0.54 44.53
N ALA A 113 25.23 0.45 45.82
CA ALA A 113 24.80 -0.66 46.68
C ALA A 113 23.39 -0.38 47.24
N GLN A 114 22.63 -1.45 47.47
CA GLN A 114 21.37 -1.33 48.19
C GLN A 114 21.66 -1.15 49.69
N THR A 115 21.44 0.04 50.23
CA THR A 115 21.69 0.35 51.66
C THR A 115 20.42 0.44 52.50
N GLY A 116 19.23 0.33 51.89
CA GLY A 116 17.92 0.41 52.55
C GLY A 116 17.10 -0.88 52.46
N ASN A 117 15.96 -0.91 53.18
CA ASN A 117 15.06 -2.08 53.29
C ASN A 117 14.09 -2.23 52.10
N LEU A 118 14.59 -2.12 50.87
CA LEU A 118 13.79 -2.30 49.65
C LEU A 118 13.66 -3.77 49.25
N ARG A 119 12.50 -4.14 48.72
CA ARG A 119 12.30 -5.44 48.07
C ARG A 119 12.96 -5.44 46.68
N TRP A 120 13.58 -6.55 46.31
CA TRP A 120 14.42 -6.70 45.12
C TRP A 120 13.88 -7.81 44.21
N GLU A 121 13.71 -7.53 42.92
CA GLU A 121 13.33 -8.47 41.85
C GLU A 121 11.93 -9.09 42.04
N ASP A 122 10.97 -8.31 42.58
CA ASP A 122 9.57 -8.74 42.73
C ASP A 122 8.91 -9.07 41.38
N TYR A 123 9.37 -8.44 40.29
CA TYR A 123 8.77 -8.50 38.95
C TYR A 123 9.69 -9.09 37.88
N THR A 124 10.78 -9.75 38.29
CA THR A 124 11.80 -10.25 37.38
C THR A 124 11.36 -11.48 36.61
N GLN A 125 11.51 -11.42 35.30
CA GLN A 125 11.05 -12.49 34.44
C GLN A 125 11.83 -12.57 33.14
N THR A 126 12.07 -13.81 32.70
CA THR A 126 12.32 -14.12 31.29
C THR A 126 11.03 -14.56 30.59
N ALA A 127 10.83 -14.05 29.38
CA ALA A 127 9.71 -14.39 28.50
C ALA A 127 10.20 -14.66 27.07
N ILE A 128 9.52 -15.56 26.37
CA ILE A 128 9.79 -15.84 24.95
C ILE A 128 8.94 -14.90 24.11
N ASP A 129 9.53 -14.34 23.08
CA ASP A 129 8.80 -13.58 22.06
C ASP A 129 7.93 -14.53 21.23
N PRO A 130 6.60 -14.38 21.22
CA PRO A 130 5.72 -15.28 20.48
C PRO A 130 5.80 -15.09 18.96
N THR A 131 6.45 -14.03 18.46
CA THR A 131 6.52 -13.73 17.02
C THR A 131 7.54 -14.58 16.29
N ASP A 132 8.65 -14.93 16.96
CA ASP A 132 9.71 -15.78 16.41
C ASP A 132 9.94 -17.08 17.20
N ASP A 133 9.32 -17.20 18.39
CA ASP A 133 9.44 -18.33 19.33
C ASP A 133 10.90 -18.60 19.80
N MET A 134 11.80 -17.65 19.54
CA MET A 134 13.26 -17.75 19.63
C MET A 134 13.88 -16.66 20.53
N THR A 135 13.41 -15.41 20.45
CA THR A 135 13.94 -14.28 21.22
C THR A 135 13.54 -14.39 22.69
N ILE A 136 14.50 -14.20 23.59
CA ILE A 136 14.28 -14.20 25.04
C ILE A 136 14.35 -12.76 25.54
N TRP A 137 13.23 -12.26 26.06
CA TRP A 137 13.16 -11.02 26.82
C TRP A 137 13.51 -11.27 28.28
N TYR A 138 14.29 -10.37 28.89
CA TYR A 138 14.60 -10.37 30.31
C TYR A 138 14.33 -8.98 30.90
N VAL A 139 13.56 -8.97 32.00
CA VAL A 139 13.36 -7.81 32.86
C VAL A 139 13.94 -8.12 34.24
N GLY A 140 14.73 -7.20 34.78
CA GLY A 140 15.29 -7.28 36.13
C GLY A 140 15.61 -5.91 36.71
N ASP A 141 16.15 -5.90 37.93
CA ASP A 141 16.45 -4.70 38.70
C ASP A 141 17.96 -4.38 38.70
N TYR A 142 18.30 -3.10 38.85
CA TYR A 142 19.67 -2.61 39.09
C TYR A 142 19.60 -1.30 39.89
N LEU A 143 20.73 -0.83 40.41
CA LEU A 143 20.79 0.45 41.11
C LEU A 143 21.62 1.47 40.35
N LYS A 144 21.05 2.66 40.13
CA LYS A 144 21.78 3.83 39.66
C LYS A 144 22.47 4.56 40.81
N LYS A 145 23.49 5.35 40.49
CA LYS A 145 24.14 6.22 41.46
C LYS A 145 23.12 7.15 42.13
N ASP A 146 23.24 7.31 43.45
CA ASP A 146 22.40 8.19 44.28
C ASP A 146 20.89 7.86 44.27
N SER A 147 20.48 6.73 43.67
CA SER A 147 19.09 6.30 43.66
C SER A 147 18.68 5.76 45.03
N LYS A 148 17.50 6.19 45.50
CA LYS A 148 16.89 5.67 46.72
C LYS A 148 16.07 4.41 46.48
N ASP A 149 15.76 4.08 45.23
CA ASP A 149 14.95 2.94 44.77
C ASP A 149 15.67 2.13 43.67
N TYR A 150 15.23 0.89 43.42
CA TYR A 150 15.71 0.10 42.28
C TYR A 150 15.25 0.72 40.96
N SER A 151 16.02 0.49 39.90
CA SER A 151 15.69 0.81 38.52
C SER A 151 15.51 -0.48 37.74
N THR A 152 14.69 -0.45 36.69
CA THR A 152 14.45 -1.62 35.83
C THR A 152 15.17 -1.45 34.49
N ARG A 153 15.72 -2.55 33.97
CA ARG A 153 16.22 -2.66 32.60
C ARG A 153 15.53 -3.84 31.94
N ILE A 154 15.18 -3.66 30.68
CA ILE A 154 14.62 -4.71 29.82
C ILE A 154 15.60 -4.91 28.65
N GLY A 155 15.92 -6.15 28.34
CA GLY A 155 16.75 -6.51 27.20
C GLY A 155 16.25 -7.78 26.52
N ALA A 156 16.54 -7.90 25.23
CA ALA A 156 16.28 -9.10 24.43
C ALA A 156 17.60 -9.76 24.04
N PHE A 157 17.63 -11.09 23.98
CA PHE A 157 18.77 -11.85 23.47
C PHE A 157 18.34 -13.12 22.74
N HIS A 158 19.18 -13.55 21.80
CA HIS A 158 19.04 -14.77 21.02
C HIS A 158 20.30 -15.64 21.18
N LEU A 159 20.13 -16.96 21.36
CA LEU A 159 21.21 -17.86 21.77
C LEU A 159 21.88 -18.59 20.60
N GLY A 160 21.21 -18.75 19.45
CA GLY A 160 21.75 -19.41 18.26
C GLY A 160 22.23 -18.45 17.16
N GLN A 161 22.82 -19.00 16.09
CA GLN A 161 22.72 -18.32 14.80
C GLN A 161 21.22 -18.16 14.51
N ALA A 162 20.80 -16.98 14.02
CA ALA A 162 19.50 -16.88 13.37
C ALA A 162 19.40 -18.09 12.43
N PRO A 163 18.32 -18.89 12.48
CA PRO A 163 18.24 -20.07 11.66
C PRO A 163 18.68 -19.69 10.25
N GLU A 164 19.64 -20.43 9.69
CA GLU A 164 19.81 -20.47 8.23
C GLU A 164 18.39 -20.64 7.72
N VAL A 165 17.85 -19.62 7.03
CA VAL A 165 16.42 -19.51 6.76
C VAL A 165 16.04 -20.80 6.05
N LYS A 166 15.49 -21.76 6.81
CA LYS A 166 14.76 -22.88 6.25
C LYS A 166 13.61 -22.16 5.62
N SER A 167 13.71 -21.92 4.32
CA SER A 167 12.73 -21.22 3.49
C SER A 167 11.35 -21.44 4.08
N GLU A 168 10.86 -20.50 4.89
CA GLU A 168 9.53 -20.63 5.44
C GLU A 168 8.64 -20.47 4.24
N ARG A 169 8.15 -21.60 3.76
CA ARG A 169 7.35 -21.63 2.56
C ARG A 169 6.02 -20.98 2.93
N TYR A 170 5.77 -19.82 2.35
CA TYR A 170 4.48 -19.18 2.43
C TYR A 170 3.57 -19.73 1.33
N ILE A 171 2.38 -20.18 1.69
CA ILE A 171 1.34 -20.64 0.76
C ILE A 171 0.09 -19.82 1.03
N GLY A 172 -0.09 -18.72 0.29
CA GLY A 172 -1.26 -17.84 0.36
C GLY A 172 -2.35 -18.25 -0.63
N LYS A 173 -3.43 -17.45 -0.73
CA LYS A 173 -4.50 -17.68 -1.72
C LYS A 173 -4.05 -17.29 -3.13
N TYR A 174 -3.33 -16.19 -3.25
CA TYR A 174 -2.97 -15.54 -4.52
C TYR A 174 -1.49 -15.70 -4.88
N ILE A 175 -0.65 -15.91 -3.88
CA ILE A 175 0.79 -16.11 -4.08
C ILE A 175 1.31 -17.30 -3.27
N GLU A 176 2.48 -17.81 -3.66
CA GLU A 176 3.31 -18.65 -2.79
C GLU A 176 4.76 -18.19 -2.91
N GLY A 177 5.59 -18.51 -1.91
CA GLY A 177 6.97 -18.05 -1.91
C GLY A 177 7.79 -18.61 -0.77
N GLU A 178 9.03 -18.16 -0.70
CA GLU A 178 10.03 -18.54 0.29
C GLU A 178 10.80 -17.29 0.73
N GLY A 179 11.22 -17.24 2.00
CA GLY A 179 11.92 -16.09 2.58
C GLY A 179 11.07 -15.37 3.62
N ASP A 180 11.05 -14.03 3.61
CA ASP A 180 10.27 -13.23 4.55
C ASP A 180 8.77 -13.43 4.35
N THR A 181 8.17 -14.20 5.25
CA THR A 181 6.75 -14.54 5.24
C THR A 181 5.85 -13.34 5.56
N ARG A 182 6.35 -12.29 6.24
CA ARG A 182 5.59 -11.07 6.50
C ARG A 182 5.40 -10.28 5.22
N TYR A 183 6.45 -10.15 4.39
CA TYR A 183 6.34 -9.46 3.10
C TYR A 183 5.53 -10.28 2.09
N LEU A 184 5.69 -11.61 2.06
CA LEU A 184 4.85 -12.48 1.23
C LEU A 184 3.38 -12.37 1.62
N ARG A 185 3.08 -12.39 2.93
CA ARG A 185 1.73 -12.16 3.45
C ARG A 185 1.18 -10.79 3.09
N LEU A 186 2.00 -9.73 3.15
CA LEU A 186 1.60 -8.38 2.72
C LEU A 186 1.12 -8.37 1.27
N ILE A 187 1.84 -9.08 0.38
CA ILE A 187 1.47 -9.18 -1.04
C ILE A 187 0.15 -9.96 -1.19
N ASP A 188 0.00 -11.10 -0.50
CA ASP A 188 -1.22 -11.92 -0.57
C ASP A 188 -2.45 -11.16 -0.05
N GLU A 189 -2.32 -10.45 1.08
CA GLU A 189 -3.37 -9.60 1.62
C GLU A 189 -3.63 -8.38 0.73
N SER A 190 -2.63 -7.88 -0.01
CA SER A 190 -2.84 -6.82 -1.02
C SER A 190 -3.70 -7.33 -2.19
N PHE A 191 -3.53 -8.58 -2.63
CA PHE A 191 -4.41 -9.20 -3.64
C PHE A 191 -5.84 -9.32 -3.12
N ALA A 192 -6.03 -9.60 -1.82
CA ALA A 192 -7.37 -9.73 -1.23
C ALA A 192 -8.24 -8.47 -1.43
N PHE A 193 -7.66 -7.27 -1.56
CA PHE A 193 -8.43 -6.05 -1.88
C PHE A 193 -9.16 -6.12 -3.23
N PHE A 194 -8.77 -7.02 -4.14
CA PHE A 194 -9.38 -7.14 -5.46
C PHE A 194 -10.38 -8.29 -5.57
N HIS A 195 -10.69 -8.96 -4.45
CA HIS A 195 -11.66 -10.06 -4.38
C HIS A 195 -12.51 -10.01 -3.11
N PRO A 196 -13.74 -10.53 -3.13
CA PRO A 196 -14.52 -10.75 -1.94
C PRO A 196 -13.75 -11.62 -0.94
N ASN A 197 -13.53 -11.04 0.22
CA ASN A 197 -12.87 -11.66 1.36
C ASN A 197 -13.47 -11.08 2.65
N PRO A 198 -13.36 -11.77 3.80
CA PRO A 198 -13.94 -11.30 5.05
C PRO A 198 -13.03 -10.30 5.78
N ALA A 199 -11.73 -10.25 5.50
CA ALA A 199 -10.74 -9.58 6.34
C ALA A 199 -10.58 -8.07 6.07
N VAL A 200 -10.64 -7.63 4.81
CA VAL A 200 -10.42 -6.24 4.39
C VAL A 200 -11.51 -5.77 3.41
N PRO A 201 -11.78 -4.46 3.31
CA PRO A 201 -12.65 -3.94 2.26
C PRO A 201 -12.04 -4.27 0.90
N ASN A 202 -12.89 -4.53 -0.08
CA ASN A 202 -12.46 -4.97 -1.41
C ASN A 202 -13.21 -4.25 -2.52
N VAL A 203 -12.70 -4.37 -3.75
CA VAL A 203 -13.11 -3.58 -4.92
C VAL A 203 -14.59 -3.76 -5.26
N SER A 204 -15.19 -4.90 -4.90
CA SER A 204 -16.63 -5.11 -5.08
C SER A 204 -17.50 -4.10 -4.32
N MET A 205 -16.97 -3.51 -3.24
CA MET A 205 -17.66 -2.48 -2.46
C MET A 205 -17.70 -1.11 -3.16
N LEU A 206 -16.93 -0.94 -4.24
CA LEU A 206 -17.01 0.22 -5.13
C LEU A 206 -18.03 0.01 -6.26
N TYR A 207 -18.50 -1.22 -6.49
CA TYR A 207 -19.36 -1.52 -7.63
C TYR A 207 -20.76 -0.92 -7.47
N GLN A 208 -21.18 -0.17 -8.49
CA GLN A 208 -22.49 0.45 -8.60
C GLN A 208 -23.27 -0.25 -9.74
N PRO A 209 -24.38 -0.95 -9.44
CA PRO A 209 -25.04 -1.82 -10.41
C PRO A 209 -25.94 -1.12 -11.44
N ASP A 210 -26.35 0.13 -11.21
CA ASP A 210 -27.21 0.89 -12.13
C ASP A 210 -26.41 1.48 -13.31
N TRP A 211 -25.21 1.97 -13.03
CA TRP A 211 -24.24 2.49 -13.98
C TRP A 211 -23.34 1.39 -14.52
N ASP A 212 -23.24 0.28 -13.77
CA ASP A 212 -22.35 -0.84 -14.06
C ASP A 212 -20.87 -0.40 -14.13
N THR A 213 -20.49 0.42 -13.15
CA THR A 213 -19.18 1.06 -12.99
C THR A 213 -18.72 0.98 -11.53
N PHE A 214 -17.46 1.33 -11.27
CA PHE A 214 -17.06 1.78 -9.95
C PHE A 214 -17.55 3.19 -9.66
N LEU A 215 -17.97 3.41 -8.42
CA LEU A 215 -18.42 4.69 -7.89
C LEU A 215 -17.58 5.08 -6.67
N GLU A 216 -17.22 6.36 -6.58
CA GLU A 216 -16.70 6.91 -5.33
C GLU A 216 -17.78 6.86 -4.25
N SER A 217 -17.57 6.01 -3.25
CA SER A 217 -18.48 5.90 -2.11
C SER A 217 -18.37 7.13 -1.20
N GLY A 218 -19.23 7.22 -0.18
CA GLY A 218 -19.15 8.25 0.86
C GLY A 218 -20.07 9.46 0.68
N GLY A 219 -20.63 9.71 -0.52
CA GLY A 219 -21.58 10.82 -0.74
C GLY A 219 -21.31 11.63 -2.01
N TRP A 220 -20.14 11.44 -2.63
CA TRP A 220 -19.68 12.15 -3.83
C TRP A 220 -20.41 11.72 -5.10
N ASN A 221 -20.86 10.46 -5.18
CA ASN A 221 -21.73 9.92 -6.23
C ASN A 221 -21.28 10.26 -7.67
N ALA A 222 -19.98 10.12 -7.95
CA ALA A 222 -19.37 10.28 -9.27
C ALA A 222 -18.07 9.44 -9.35
N TRP A 223 -17.50 9.35 -10.55
CA TRP A 223 -16.16 8.82 -10.76
C TRP A 223 -15.16 9.97 -10.88
N TRP A 224 -14.23 10.07 -9.92
CA TRP A 224 -13.26 11.17 -9.83
C TRP A 224 -11.92 10.79 -10.41
N ILE A 225 -11.38 11.66 -11.26
CA ILE A 225 -10.16 11.39 -12.00
C ILE A 225 -8.92 11.42 -11.10
N GLN A 226 -8.90 12.32 -10.12
CA GLN A 226 -7.80 12.50 -9.17
C GLN A 226 -7.63 11.26 -8.29
N ASN A 227 -8.76 10.79 -7.77
CA ASN A 227 -8.83 9.69 -6.83
C ASN A 227 -8.54 8.34 -7.48
N SER A 228 -9.07 8.15 -8.69
CA SER A 228 -8.90 6.89 -9.42
C SER A 228 -7.52 6.72 -10.04
N TYR A 229 -6.71 7.77 -10.20
CA TYR A 229 -5.48 7.70 -10.98
C TYR A 229 -4.48 6.66 -10.45
N GLY A 230 -4.14 6.71 -9.16
CA GLY A 230 -3.21 5.76 -8.55
C GLY A 230 -3.72 4.32 -8.63
N PHE A 231 -5.03 4.11 -8.40
CA PHE A 231 -5.66 2.79 -8.46
C PHE A 231 -5.69 2.23 -9.89
N ALA A 232 -6.26 2.96 -10.85
CA ALA A 232 -6.44 2.48 -12.21
C ALA A 232 -5.09 2.19 -12.89
N TYR A 233 -4.11 3.08 -12.73
CA TYR A 233 -2.76 2.86 -13.25
C TYR A 233 -2.12 1.62 -12.62
N SER A 234 -2.22 1.48 -11.29
CA SER A 234 -1.52 0.41 -10.59
C SER A 234 -2.17 -0.96 -10.78
N ALA A 235 -3.50 -1.04 -10.83
CA ALA A 235 -4.22 -2.32 -10.90
C ALA A 235 -4.24 -2.95 -12.29
N THR A 236 -4.13 -2.15 -13.36
CA THR A 236 -4.25 -2.59 -14.76
C THR A 236 -3.53 -3.91 -15.11
N PRO A 237 -2.29 -4.18 -14.65
CA PRO A 237 -1.57 -5.39 -15.03
C PRO A 237 -2.17 -6.70 -14.52
N PHE A 238 -2.85 -6.70 -13.37
CA PHE A 238 -3.33 -7.93 -12.73
C PHE A 238 -4.83 -7.92 -12.43
N LEU A 239 -5.54 -6.83 -12.77
CA LEU A 239 -6.97 -6.75 -12.57
C LEU A 239 -7.70 -7.75 -13.48
N GLN A 240 -8.35 -8.73 -12.86
CA GLN A 240 -9.09 -9.78 -13.55
C GLN A 240 -10.50 -9.32 -13.93
N GLU A 241 -11.17 -10.10 -14.79
CA GLU A 241 -12.61 -9.92 -14.99
C GLU A 241 -13.36 -10.34 -13.72
N PRO A 242 -14.45 -9.62 -13.35
CA PRO A 242 -15.11 -8.58 -14.13
C PRO A 242 -14.55 -7.16 -13.92
N TRP A 243 -13.64 -7.00 -12.96
CA TRP A 243 -13.19 -5.70 -12.48
C TRP A 243 -12.41 -4.90 -13.53
N PHE A 244 -11.70 -5.59 -14.43
CA PHE A 244 -11.08 -4.96 -15.59
C PHE A 244 -12.10 -4.26 -16.48
N THR A 245 -13.16 -4.96 -16.89
CA THR A 245 -14.24 -4.37 -17.70
C THR A 245 -14.98 -3.25 -16.95
N VAL A 246 -15.25 -3.45 -15.65
CA VAL A 246 -15.91 -2.42 -14.82
C VAL A 246 -15.05 -1.15 -14.74
N LEU A 247 -13.72 -1.27 -14.61
CA LEU A 247 -12.80 -0.13 -14.64
C LEU A 247 -12.86 0.63 -15.98
N GLN A 248 -12.87 -0.07 -17.13
CA GLN A 248 -13.05 0.61 -18.42
C GLN A 248 -14.38 1.36 -18.49
N ARG A 249 -15.47 0.77 -17.99
CA ARG A 249 -16.78 1.44 -17.96
C ARG A 249 -16.76 2.68 -17.05
N SER A 250 -16.00 2.67 -15.95
CA SER A 250 -15.77 3.86 -15.13
C SER A 250 -14.99 4.95 -15.89
N LEU A 251 -13.93 4.58 -16.61
CA LEU A 251 -13.20 5.53 -17.46
C LEU A 251 -14.08 6.09 -18.59
N ASP A 252 -15.01 5.28 -19.10
CA ASP A 252 -15.97 5.70 -20.12
C ASP A 252 -16.89 6.84 -19.65
N LEU A 253 -17.14 6.98 -18.34
CA LEU A 253 -17.89 8.13 -17.81
C LEU A 253 -17.19 9.45 -18.15
N LEU A 254 -15.85 9.50 -18.09
CA LEU A 254 -15.07 10.68 -18.48
C LEU A 254 -15.01 10.82 -20.00
N TRP A 255 -14.71 9.74 -20.73
CA TRP A 255 -14.52 9.78 -22.19
C TRP A 255 -15.81 9.98 -22.99
N ASN A 256 -16.96 9.59 -22.47
CA ASN A 256 -18.26 9.83 -23.10
C ASN A 256 -18.74 11.26 -22.89
N ASN A 257 -18.26 11.90 -21.81
CA ASN A 257 -18.53 13.29 -21.48
C ASN A 257 -17.37 14.23 -21.82
N GLN A 258 -16.43 13.82 -22.70
CA GLN A 258 -15.33 14.67 -23.13
C GLN A 258 -15.86 15.97 -23.76
N GLY A 259 -15.23 17.10 -23.42
CA GLY A 259 -15.55 18.41 -24.00
C GLY A 259 -15.43 18.41 -25.52
N ASP A 260 -16.39 19.05 -26.21
CA ASP A 260 -16.47 19.15 -27.67
C ASP A 260 -16.63 20.61 -28.16
N GLY A 261 -16.41 21.58 -27.26
CA GLY A 261 -16.63 23.00 -27.51
C GLY A 261 -18.09 23.44 -27.48
N LYS A 262 -19.04 22.52 -27.21
CA LYS A 262 -20.49 22.79 -27.17
C LYS A 262 -21.16 22.20 -25.93
N ARG A 263 -20.69 21.05 -25.45
CA ARG A 263 -21.19 20.32 -24.29
C ARG A 263 -20.99 21.16 -23.04
N GLN A 264 -22.11 21.44 -22.40
CA GLN A 264 -22.15 22.03 -21.09
C GLN A 264 -21.91 20.95 -20.03
N GLY A 265 -21.15 21.28 -18.99
CA GLY A 265 -21.10 20.44 -17.78
C GLY A 265 -22.47 20.40 -17.10
N SER A 266 -22.60 19.55 -16.09
CA SER A 266 -23.75 19.47 -15.20
C SER A 266 -23.34 18.63 -13.97
N MET A 267 -24.13 18.63 -12.90
CA MET A 267 -24.16 17.57 -11.85
C MET A 267 -25.53 17.62 -11.17
N ASP A 268 -26.59 17.46 -11.96
CA ASP A 268 -27.97 17.62 -11.50
C ASP A 268 -28.45 16.28 -10.88
N LYS A 269 -28.81 16.30 -9.59
CA LYS A 269 -29.32 15.09 -8.92
C LYS A 269 -30.67 14.70 -9.53
N PRO A 270 -30.90 13.42 -9.90
CA PRO A 270 -32.19 12.96 -10.41
C PRO A 270 -33.34 13.35 -9.47
N GLY A 271 -34.39 13.99 -10.03
CA GLY A 271 -35.55 14.43 -9.25
C GLY A 271 -35.33 15.68 -8.38
N LYS A 272 -34.21 16.39 -8.53
CA LYS A 272 -33.96 17.69 -7.89
C LYS A 272 -33.91 18.82 -8.93
N PRO A 273 -34.22 20.07 -8.54
CA PRO A 273 -34.01 21.22 -9.42
C PRO A 273 -32.55 21.32 -9.86
N ALA A 274 -32.36 21.83 -11.07
CA ALA A 274 -31.07 22.06 -11.68
C ALA A 274 -30.19 22.92 -10.75
N ASN A 275 -28.95 22.50 -10.50
CA ASN A 275 -28.04 23.23 -9.64
C ASN A 275 -27.68 24.57 -10.31
N PRO A 276 -27.98 25.74 -9.68
CA PRO A 276 -27.76 27.04 -10.30
C PRO A 276 -26.28 27.44 -10.31
N HIS A 277 -25.39 26.67 -9.68
CA HIS A 277 -23.98 27.06 -9.55
C HIS A 277 -23.28 27.09 -10.93
N PRO A 278 -22.56 28.18 -11.27
CA PRO A 278 -21.98 28.38 -12.60
C PRO A 278 -21.04 27.28 -13.09
N LEU A 279 -20.36 26.57 -12.17
CA LEU A 279 -19.52 25.41 -12.45
C LEU A 279 -20.22 24.37 -13.35
N TYR A 280 -21.48 24.09 -13.06
CA TYR A 280 -22.30 23.09 -13.75
C TYR A 280 -22.88 23.61 -15.06
N ARG A 281 -22.44 24.79 -15.53
CA ARG A 281 -22.98 25.45 -16.72
C ARG A 281 -21.86 25.91 -17.67
N LEU A 282 -20.63 25.48 -17.43
CA LEU A 282 -19.49 25.79 -18.29
C LEU A 282 -19.49 24.91 -19.54
N VAL A 283 -19.24 25.51 -20.70
CA VAL A 283 -18.98 24.79 -21.95
C VAL A 283 -17.49 24.50 -22.04
N ALA A 284 -17.15 23.22 -22.03
CA ALA A 284 -15.77 22.78 -22.05
C ALA A 284 -15.11 22.93 -23.42
N PRO A 285 -13.83 23.30 -23.48
CA PRO A 285 -13.05 23.25 -24.71
C PRO A 285 -13.05 21.84 -25.31
N ASP A 286 -12.94 21.77 -26.63
CA ASP A 286 -12.77 20.51 -27.31
C ASP A 286 -11.54 19.76 -26.79
N GLY A 287 -11.75 18.51 -26.37
CA GLY A 287 -10.72 17.60 -25.88
C GLY A 287 -10.58 17.49 -24.36
N SER A 288 -11.05 18.48 -23.59
CA SER A 288 -10.85 18.47 -22.13
C SER A 288 -11.65 17.37 -21.44
N LEU A 289 -11.01 16.70 -20.47
CA LEU A 289 -11.71 15.87 -19.49
C LEU A 289 -12.08 16.70 -18.26
N GLY A 290 -12.89 16.12 -17.39
CA GLY A 290 -13.37 16.76 -16.18
C GLY A 290 -12.79 16.17 -14.89
N ASP A 291 -13.11 16.85 -13.80
CA ASP A 291 -12.77 16.49 -12.42
C ASP A 291 -13.47 15.18 -12.01
N CYS A 292 -14.79 15.12 -12.23
CA CYS A 292 -15.59 13.92 -12.01
C CYS A 292 -16.74 13.81 -13.01
N ALA A 293 -17.19 12.57 -13.24
CA ALA A 293 -18.26 12.26 -14.18
C ALA A 293 -19.23 11.19 -13.65
N GLY A 294 -20.47 11.30 -14.09
CA GLY A 294 -21.51 10.27 -14.03
C GLY A 294 -22.08 10.00 -15.43
N PRO A 295 -23.12 9.15 -15.54
CA PRO A 295 -23.79 8.93 -16.82
C PRO A 295 -24.36 10.24 -17.37
N ASP A 296 -23.89 10.64 -18.55
CA ASP A 296 -24.27 11.89 -19.24
C ASP A 296 -24.01 13.19 -18.46
N ASP A 297 -23.17 13.14 -17.41
CA ASP A 297 -22.96 14.24 -16.47
C ASP A 297 -21.48 14.43 -16.13
N ILE A 298 -21.01 15.68 -16.04
CA ILE A 298 -19.58 15.97 -15.81
C ILE A 298 -19.33 17.37 -15.24
N ILE A 299 -18.37 17.44 -14.31
CA ILE A 299 -17.75 18.69 -13.85
C ILE A 299 -16.41 18.87 -14.56
N TYR A 300 -16.23 19.93 -15.34
CA TYR A 300 -15.02 20.11 -16.16
C TYR A 300 -13.85 20.84 -15.48
N LYS A 301 -14.12 21.64 -14.45
CA LYS A 301 -13.11 22.32 -13.65
C LYS A 301 -13.11 21.74 -12.25
N GLN A 302 -12.03 21.93 -11.50
CA GLN A 302 -12.01 21.55 -10.09
C GLN A 302 -13.19 22.17 -9.35
N GLY A 303 -14.02 21.32 -8.75
CA GLY A 303 -15.28 21.72 -8.14
C GLY A 303 -15.13 22.40 -6.78
N ASP A 304 -14.04 22.13 -6.08
CA ASP A 304 -13.74 22.68 -4.76
C ASP A 304 -12.98 24.00 -4.85
N GLY A 305 -13.32 24.99 -4.02
CA GLY A 305 -12.61 26.27 -3.93
C GLY A 305 -13.20 27.39 -4.80
N ASN A 306 -12.36 28.31 -5.30
CA ASN A 306 -12.83 29.50 -6.04
C ASN A 306 -12.92 29.25 -7.55
N VAL A 307 -13.98 28.56 -7.97
CA VAL A 307 -14.22 28.16 -9.37
C VAL A 307 -14.14 29.32 -10.37
N ALA A 308 -14.45 30.55 -9.95
CA ALA A 308 -14.43 31.71 -10.83
C ALA A 308 -13.02 32.01 -11.40
N ILE A 309 -11.96 31.63 -10.67
CA ILE A 309 -10.57 31.84 -11.09
C ILE A 309 -9.89 30.55 -11.59
N HIS A 310 -10.51 29.40 -11.41
CA HIS A 310 -9.95 28.14 -11.87
C HIS A 310 -9.85 28.12 -13.39
N ASP A 311 -8.72 27.67 -13.91
CA ASP A 311 -8.56 27.37 -15.33
C ASP A 311 -9.05 25.93 -15.60
N TRP A 312 -8.95 25.45 -16.84
CA TRP A 312 -9.40 24.10 -17.20
C TRP A 312 -8.50 23.02 -16.62
N PHE A 313 -9.03 21.81 -16.45
CA PHE A 313 -8.34 20.78 -15.68
C PHE A 313 -7.30 19.99 -16.51
N TYR A 314 -6.20 20.67 -16.86
CA TYR A 314 -5.15 20.16 -17.75
C TYR A 314 -4.44 18.90 -17.23
N GLU A 315 -3.97 18.89 -15.97
CA GLU A 315 -3.23 17.75 -15.45
C GLU A 315 -4.12 16.50 -15.29
N ALA A 316 -5.38 16.68 -14.89
CA ALA A 316 -6.37 15.60 -14.90
C ALA A 316 -6.60 15.03 -16.30
N THR A 317 -6.71 15.89 -17.32
CA THR A 317 -6.82 15.43 -18.70
C THR A 317 -5.60 14.58 -19.11
N ALA A 318 -4.40 14.97 -18.68
CA ALA A 318 -3.18 14.17 -18.87
C ALA A 318 -3.23 12.85 -18.09
N ALA A 319 -3.70 12.83 -16.84
CA ALA A 319 -3.85 11.61 -16.05
C ALA A 319 -4.87 10.63 -16.70
N GLY A 320 -5.98 11.16 -17.22
CA GLY A 320 -6.95 10.38 -18.00
C GLY A 320 -6.34 9.72 -19.24
N LEU A 321 -5.47 10.44 -19.96
CA LEU A 321 -4.69 9.88 -21.05
C LEU A 321 -3.76 8.75 -20.58
N VAL A 322 -3.04 8.92 -19.48
CA VAL A 322 -2.15 7.87 -18.93
C VAL A 322 -2.96 6.61 -18.60
N MET A 323 -4.06 6.74 -17.85
CA MET A 323 -4.90 5.61 -17.45
C MET A 323 -5.45 4.87 -18.68
N GLN A 324 -6.04 5.60 -19.63
CA GLN A 324 -6.64 4.98 -20.80
C GLN A 324 -5.58 4.35 -21.72
N ALA A 325 -4.43 4.99 -21.89
CA ALA A 325 -3.36 4.44 -22.72
C ALA A 325 -2.77 3.16 -22.12
N GLU A 326 -2.52 3.14 -20.81
CA GLU A 326 -2.06 1.95 -20.09
C GLU A 326 -3.07 0.80 -20.25
N PHE A 327 -4.36 1.09 -20.09
CA PHE A 327 -5.44 0.12 -20.24
C PHE A 327 -5.51 -0.48 -21.65
N LEU A 328 -5.38 0.37 -22.69
CA LEU A 328 -5.38 -0.08 -24.09
C LEU A 328 -4.14 -0.89 -24.45
N LEU A 329 -2.97 -0.49 -23.97
CA LEU A 329 -1.71 -1.21 -24.19
C LEU A 329 -1.72 -2.59 -23.49
N ALA A 330 -2.26 -2.66 -22.27
CA ALA A 330 -2.41 -3.91 -21.54
C ALA A 330 -3.46 -4.82 -22.17
N GLY A 331 -4.60 -4.27 -22.62
CA GLY A 331 -5.69 -5.03 -23.23
C GLY A 331 -5.48 -5.40 -24.71
N ARG A 332 -4.65 -4.66 -25.45
CA ARG A 332 -4.30 -4.86 -26.87
C ARG A 332 -5.48 -5.08 -27.83
N ASN A 333 -6.67 -4.60 -27.48
CA ASN A 333 -7.86 -4.76 -28.29
C ASN A 333 -7.87 -3.72 -29.43
N PRO A 334 -7.76 -4.11 -30.70
CA PRO A 334 -7.67 -3.17 -31.82
C PRO A 334 -8.93 -2.30 -31.99
N ASP A 335 -10.11 -2.85 -31.73
CA ASP A 335 -11.37 -2.11 -31.83
C ASP A 335 -11.48 -1.05 -30.73
N ALA A 336 -11.05 -1.38 -29.52
CA ALA A 336 -10.94 -0.42 -28.43
C ALA A 336 -9.93 0.68 -28.79
N ILE A 337 -8.74 0.32 -29.27
CA ILE A 337 -7.70 1.29 -29.68
C ILE A 337 -8.27 2.25 -30.76
N ALA A 338 -8.93 1.71 -31.78
CA ALA A 338 -9.55 2.51 -32.83
C ALA A 338 -10.66 3.44 -32.30
N LYS A 339 -11.45 2.98 -31.31
CA LYS A 339 -12.51 3.78 -30.67
C LYS A 339 -11.94 4.96 -29.86
N TYR A 340 -10.88 4.75 -29.09
CA TYR A 340 -10.40 5.76 -28.14
C TYR A 340 -9.31 6.67 -28.70
N LEU A 341 -8.48 6.24 -29.66
CA LEU A 341 -7.40 7.07 -30.20
C LEU A 341 -7.86 8.46 -30.65
N PRO A 342 -8.96 8.63 -31.42
CA PRO A 342 -9.43 9.96 -31.81
C PRO A 342 -9.84 10.85 -30.62
N LYS A 343 -10.41 10.27 -29.56
CA LYS A 343 -10.76 11.00 -28.34
C LYS A 343 -9.50 11.43 -27.59
N MET A 344 -8.52 10.53 -27.48
CA MET A 344 -7.25 10.78 -26.80
C MET A 344 -6.39 11.81 -27.56
N GLU A 345 -6.44 11.82 -28.89
CA GLU A 345 -5.81 12.84 -29.72
C GLU A 345 -6.37 14.24 -29.44
N ARG A 346 -7.70 14.39 -29.40
CA ARG A 346 -8.37 15.66 -29.01
C ARG A 346 -7.94 16.11 -27.61
N ALA A 347 -7.81 15.20 -26.65
CA ALA A 347 -7.31 15.52 -25.31
C ALA A 347 -5.85 15.97 -25.32
N CYS A 348 -5.00 15.36 -26.16
CA CYS A 348 -3.63 15.83 -26.35
C CYS A 348 -3.60 17.23 -26.96
N ASP A 349 -4.42 17.49 -27.98
CA ASP A 349 -4.50 18.79 -28.65
C ASP A 349 -5.03 19.89 -27.73
N PHE A 350 -5.97 19.55 -26.83
CA PHE A 350 -6.42 20.45 -25.78
C PHE A 350 -5.26 20.90 -24.88
N ILE A 351 -4.40 19.98 -24.44
CA ILE A 351 -3.22 20.30 -23.62
C ILE A 351 -2.18 21.10 -24.41
N GLU A 352 -1.94 20.72 -25.67
CA GLU A 352 -1.00 21.39 -26.57
C GLU A 352 -1.36 22.85 -26.86
N LYS A 353 -2.65 23.23 -26.81
CA LYS A 353 -3.08 24.64 -26.88
C LYS A 353 -2.53 25.51 -25.74
N ALA A 354 -2.13 24.90 -24.61
CA ALA A 354 -1.50 25.60 -23.50
C ALA A 354 0.04 25.66 -23.63
N ARG A 355 0.64 25.05 -24.67
CA ARG A 355 2.09 25.07 -24.85
C ARG A 355 2.56 26.48 -25.22
N ASP A 356 3.50 26.98 -24.45
CA ASP A 356 4.16 28.25 -24.69
C ASP A 356 5.33 28.06 -25.67
N PRO A 357 5.31 28.69 -26.86
CA PRO A 357 6.38 28.56 -27.84
C PRO A 357 7.73 29.16 -27.38
N ALA A 358 7.73 30.01 -26.34
CA ALA A 358 8.97 30.62 -25.84
C ALA A 358 9.90 29.61 -25.14
N ASN A 359 9.34 28.58 -24.51
CA ASN A 359 10.11 27.61 -23.73
C ASN A 359 9.61 26.16 -23.84
N ASN A 360 8.54 25.92 -24.60
CA ASN A 360 7.86 24.63 -24.77
C ASN A 360 7.28 24.03 -23.47
N LEU A 361 7.09 24.82 -22.41
CA LEU A 361 6.34 24.44 -21.21
C LEU A 361 4.84 24.71 -21.40
N PHE A 362 4.01 24.25 -20.47
CA PHE A 362 2.56 24.49 -20.50
C PHE A 362 2.17 25.64 -19.57
N LEU A 363 1.63 26.72 -20.13
CA LEU A 363 1.24 27.92 -19.40
C LEU A 363 -0.25 27.82 -18.99
N VAL A 364 -0.49 27.56 -17.70
CA VAL A 364 -1.83 27.24 -17.16
C VAL A 364 -2.15 28.05 -15.90
N GLY A 365 -3.43 28.29 -15.65
CA GLY A 365 -3.93 29.07 -14.51
C GLY A 365 -4.14 28.27 -13.22
N PRO A 366 -4.76 28.89 -12.20
CA PRO A 366 -5.05 28.24 -10.91
C PRO A 366 -5.85 26.95 -11.07
N ALA A 367 -5.68 26.02 -10.12
CA ALA A 367 -6.47 24.78 -10.04
C ALA A 367 -6.35 23.85 -11.26
N CYS A 368 -5.23 23.91 -11.99
CA CYS A 368 -4.92 22.97 -13.07
C CYS A 368 -4.21 21.70 -12.60
N ASN A 369 -3.76 21.66 -11.33
CA ASN A 369 -2.95 20.57 -10.79
C ASN A 369 -3.79 19.37 -10.38
N LEU A 370 -3.22 18.16 -10.45
CA LEU A 370 -4.00 16.94 -10.28
C LEU A 370 -4.74 16.85 -8.95
N LEU A 371 -4.24 17.40 -7.85
CA LEU A 371 -4.95 17.40 -6.56
C LEU A 371 -5.58 18.76 -6.25
N ALA A 372 -6.91 18.78 -6.22
CA ALA A 372 -7.69 20.00 -6.09
C ALA A 372 -7.70 20.50 -4.66
N PRO A 373 -7.62 21.81 -4.43
CA PRO A 373 -7.14 22.86 -5.31
C PRO A 373 -5.99 23.59 -4.62
N SER A 374 -4.76 23.23 -4.95
CA SER A 374 -3.58 23.81 -4.27
C SER A 374 -2.72 24.68 -5.16
N TYR A 375 -2.89 24.63 -6.48
CA TYR A 375 -2.12 25.48 -7.38
C TYR A 375 -2.76 26.88 -7.51
N GLY A 376 -2.04 27.89 -7.02
CA GLY A 376 -2.48 29.28 -7.04
C GLY A 376 -2.28 30.04 -8.35
N GLY A 377 -1.60 29.48 -9.36
CA GLY A 377 -1.19 30.27 -10.53
C GLY A 377 -0.16 31.33 -10.15
N VAL A 378 -0.27 32.54 -10.71
CA VAL A 378 0.66 33.66 -10.44
C VAL A 378 -0.10 34.89 -9.98
N ARG A 379 0.10 35.35 -8.74
CA ARG A 379 -0.57 36.55 -8.23
C ARG A 379 -0.04 37.81 -8.93
N GLN A 380 -0.94 38.51 -9.60
CA GLN A 380 -0.65 39.75 -10.31
C GLN A 380 -0.62 40.96 -9.34
N PRO A 381 0.01 42.08 -9.73
CA PRO A 381 0.04 43.29 -8.90
C PRO A 381 -1.34 43.86 -8.53
N ASP A 382 -2.36 43.60 -9.36
CA ASP A 382 -3.75 44.01 -9.12
C ASP A 382 -4.53 43.03 -8.19
N GLY A 383 -3.87 41.97 -7.73
CA GLY A 383 -4.44 40.93 -6.87
C GLY A 383 -5.16 39.81 -7.62
N SER A 384 -5.30 39.88 -8.95
CA SER A 384 -5.82 38.78 -9.77
C SER A 384 -4.81 37.64 -9.90
N PHE A 385 -5.25 36.49 -10.39
CA PHE A 385 -4.39 35.33 -10.64
C PHE A 385 -4.20 35.09 -12.15
N GLY A 386 -2.94 35.09 -12.56
CA GLY A 386 -2.50 34.75 -13.90
C GLY A 386 -1.97 33.32 -14.00
N LYS A 387 -1.30 33.03 -15.12
CA LYS A 387 -0.79 31.69 -15.45
C LYS A 387 0.68 31.52 -15.10
N GLY A 388 1.05 30.27 -14.83
CA GLY A 388 2.43 29.83 -14.62
C GLY A 388 2.68 28.45 -15.21
N TYR A 389 3.92 28.01 -15.18
CA TYR A 389 4.35 26.70 -15.69
C TYR A 389 4.28 25.67 -14.57
N LEU A 390 3.18 24.92 -14.52
CA LEU A 390 2.95 23.88 -13.52
C LEU A 390 3.71 22.60 -13.90
N ALA A 391 4.56 22.10 -12.99
CA ALA A 391 5.41 20.96 -13.30
C ALA A 391 4.63 19.66 -13.52
N GLY A 392 3.56 19.46 -12.73
CA GLY A 392 2.67 18.29 -12.81
C GLY A 392 2.09 18.07 -14.22
N VAL A 393 1.64 19.14 -14.89
CA VAL A 393 1.14 19.05 -16.27
C VAL A 393 2.20 18.50 -17.22
N SER A 394 3.44 19.00 -17.12
CA SER A 394 4.53 18.59 -18.02
C SER A 394 4.95 17.13 -17.77
N VAL A 395 5.04 16.72 -16.51
CA VAL A 395 5.39 15.35 -16.09
C VAL A 395 4.32 14.35 -16.54
N THR A 396 3.05 14.62 -16.18
CA THR A 396 1.94 13.71 -16.47
C THR A 396 1.65 13.65 -17.97
N TYR A 397 1.79 14.76 -18.69
CA TYR A 397 1.63 14.77 -20.15
C TYR A 397 2.76 14.00 -20.86
N LEU A 398 4.01 14.14 -20.42
CA LEU A 398 5.10 13.33 -20.99
C LEU A 398 4.85 11.83 -20.79
N ALA A 399 4.37 11.43 -19.61
CA ALA A 399 3.97 10.04 -19.34
C ALA A 399 2.84 9.55 -20.26
N ALA A 400 1.90 10.42 -20.61
CA ALA A 400 0.83 10.14 -21.57
C ALA A 400 1.38 9.98 -23.00
N ILE A 401 2.25 10.89 -23.45
CA ILE A 401 2.82 10.88 -24.79
C ILE A 401 3.71 9.66 -25.02
N ASP A 402 4.49 9.25 -24.01
CA ASP A 402 5.30 8.03 -24.07
C ASP A 402 4.44 6.79 -24.40
N ARG A 403 3.18 6.74 -23.93
CA ARG A 403 2.23 5.64 -24.17
C ARG A 403 1.43 5.81 -25.46
N MET A 404 1.03 7.04 -25.80
CA MET A 404 0.36 7.36 -27.06
C MET A 404 1.23 6.95 -28.26
N LEU A 405 2.54 7.16 -28.17
CA LEU A 405 3.50 6.68 -29.17
C LEU A 405 3.44 5.18 -29.37
N GLU A 406 3.32 4.39 -28.30
CA GLU A 406 3.18 2.94 -28.41
C GLU A 406 1.84 2.55 -29.05
N LEU A 407 0.75 3.23 -28.74
CA LEU A 407 -0.54 2.99 -29.40
C LEU A 407 -0.49 3.29 -30.91
N TYR A 408 0.13 4.40 -31.33
CA TYR A 408 0.29 4.69 -32.76
C TYR A 408 1.27 3.74 -33.46
N ARG A 409 2.27 3.22 -32.75
CA ARG A 409 3.13 2.13 -33.24
C ARG A 409 2.34 0.84 -33.48
N MET A 410 1.38 0.51 -32.61
CA MET A 410 0.48 -0.64 -32.81
C MET A 410 -0.40 -0.46 -34.06
N THR A 411 -0.91 0.75 -34.31
CA THR A 411 -1.74 1.05 -35.50
C THR A 411 -0.92 1.37 -36.75
N ARG A 412 0.42 1.45 -36.63
CA ARG A 412 1.36 1.80 -37.72
C ARG A 412 1.07 3.15 -38.38
N ASN A 413 0.48 4.10 -37.65
CA ASN A 413 0.18 5.43 -38.15
C ASN A 413 1.44 6.32 -38.14
N ARG A 414 2.18 6.36 -39.26
CA ARG A 414 3.47 7.07 -39.37
C ARG A 414 3.39 8.58 -39.16
N GLU A 415 2.30 9.20 -39.60
CA GLU A 415 2.09 10.65 -39.43
C GLU A 415 1.97 10.99 -37.94
N MET A 416 1.10 10.25 -37.24
CA MET A 416 0.89 10.46 -35.81
C MET A 416 2.10 10.07 -34.96
N ILE A 417 2.85 9.03 -35.36
CA ILE A 417 4.14 8.72 -34.73
C ILE A 417 5.08 9.93 -34.84
N THR A 418 5.22 10.53 -36.02
CA THR A 418 6.11 11.68 -36.23
C THR A 418 5.68 12.88 -35.38
N LEU A 419 4.38 13.18 -35.33
CA LEU A 419 3.82 14.27 -34.52
C LEU A 419 4.09 14.04 -33.03
N PHE A 420 3.82 12.84 -32.52
CA PHE A 420 3.98 12.55 -31.10
C PHE A 420 5.46 12.40 -30.70
N GLU A 421 6.35 11.98 -31.60
CA GLU A 421 7.80 11.98 -31.37
C GLU A 421 8.32 13.42 -31.24
N HIS A 422 7.79 14.34 -32.05
CA HIS A 422 8.07 15.76 -31.89
C HIS A 422 7.58 16.30 -30.54
N ARG A 423 6.31 16.06 -30.16
CA ARG A 423 5.73 16.48 -28.87
C ARG A 423 6.51 15.91 -27.68
N GLN A 424 6.88 14.63 -27.74
CA GLN A 424 7.70 13.96 -26.73
C GLN A 424 9.05 14.65 -26.59
N MET A 425 9.75 14.85 -27.71
CA MET A 425 11.08 15.47 -27.73
C MET A 425 11.05 16.87 -27.12
N ILE A 426 10.15 17.75 -27.55
CA ILE A 426 10.12 19.13 -27.05
C ILE A 426 9.76 19.19 -25.57
N THR A 427 8.84 18.34 -25.11
CA THR A 427 8.44 18.26 -23.70
C THR A 427 9.58 17.74 -22.84
N ARG A 428 10.28 16.69 -23.28
CA ARG A 428 11.41 16.11 -22.56
C ARG A 428 12.60 17.08 -22.50
N LYS A 429 12.80 17.91 -23.53
CA LYS A 429 13.83 18.97 -23.57
C LYS A 429 13.51 20.18 -22.69
N SER A 430 12.24 20.55 -22.53
CA SER A 430 11.83 21.69 -21.70
C SER A 430 11.70 21.32 -20.22
N LEU A 431 11.47 20.05 -19.89
CA LEU A 431 11.26 19.58 -18.52
C LEU A 431 12.32 20.04 -17.49
N PRO A 432 13.63 20.08 -17.79
CA PRO A 432 14.65 20.57 -16.85
C PRO A 432 14.49 22.03 -16.41
N LEU A 433 13.73 22.86 -17.16
CA LEU A 433 13.44 24.25 -16.77
C LEU A 433 12.59 24.35 -15.50
N LEU A 434 11.94 23.26 -15.10
CA LEU A 434 11.10 23.15 -13.90
C LEU A 434 11.86 22.54 -12.71
N THR A 435 13.14 22.20 -12.87
CA THR A 435 13.94 21.54 -11.84
C THR A 435 14.53 22.59 -10.89
N ALA A 436 14.21 22.45 -9.61
CA ALA A 436 14.78 23.22 -8.53
C ALA A 436 16.28 22.89 -8.35
N PRO A 437 17.09 23.79 -7.75
CA PRO A 437 18.53 23.58 -7.55
C PRO A 437 18.89 22.27 -6.81
N GLY A 438 17.99 21.76 -5.95
CA GLY A 438 18.18 20.49 -5.24
C GLY A 438 18.01 19.23 -6.10
N GLY A 439 17.75 19.37 -7.41
CA GLY A 439 17.66 18.24 -8.35
C GLY A 439 16.30 17.52 -8.33
N TYR A 440 15.26 18.17 -7.85
CA TYR A 440 13.86 17.74 -7.86
C TYR A 440 12.99 18.81 -8.57
N PHE A 441 11.76 18.48 -8.92
CA PHE A 441 10.86 19.46 -9.54
C PHE A 441 10.29 20.44 -8.53
N ALA A 442 10.36 21.73 -8.85
CA ALA A 442 9.53 22.74 -8.23
C ALA A 442 8.04 22.41 -8.51
N LYS A 443 7.11 22.89 -7.68
CA LYS A 443 5.67 22.77 -7.97
C LYS A 443 5.33 23.51 -9.27
N SER A 444 5.78 24.75 -9.38
CA SER A 444 5.56 25.58 -10.57
C SER A 444 6.63 26.65 -10.74
N VAL A 445 6.66 27.28 -11.92
CA VAL A 445 7.56 28.39 -12.23
C VAL A 445 6.76 29.52 -12.88
N GLU A 446 6.89 30.74 -12.35
CA GLU A 446 6.28 31.92 -12.96
C GLU A 446 6.92 32.26 -14.31
N PRO A 447 6.23 32.99 -15.22
CA PRO A 447 6.83 33.48 -16.48
C PRO A 447 8.12 34.30 -16.31
N ARG A 448 8.33 34.91 -15.14
CA ARG A 448 9.52 35.69 -14.80
C ARG A 448 10.64 34.87 -14.17
N GLY A 449 10.46 33.55 -14.01
CA GLY A 449 11.46 32.61 -13.51
C GLY A 449 11.45 32.39 -11.99
N ILE A 450 10.48 32.93 -11.26
CA ILE A 450 10.32 32.64 -9.82
C ILE A 450 9.81 31.21 -9.68
N MET A 451 10.54 30.37 -8.94
CA MET A 451 10.15 28.98 -8.68
C MET A 451 9.34 28.89 -7.40
N HIS A 452 8.33 28.03 -7.41
CA HIS A 452 7.48 27.69 -6.28
C HIS A 452 7.73 26.26 -5.84
N GLY A 453 7.87 26.01 -4.54
CA GLY A 453 8.21 24.69 -4.02
C GLY A 453 9.71 24.41 -4.12
N VAL A 454 10.54 25.34 -3.67
CA VAL A 454 11.99 25.13 -3.49
C VAL A 454 12.33 25.22 -2.01
N LEU A 455 12.57 24.06 -1.40
CA LEU A 455 12.95 23.90 0.00
C LEU A 455 14.04 24.88 0.42
N GLY A 456 13.80 25.59 1.53
CA GLY A 456 14.71 26.60 2.10
C GLY A 456 14.51 28.03 1.58
N GLN A 457 13.67 28.28 0.57
CA GLN A 457 13.30 29.65 0.20
C GLN A 457 12.44 30.33 1.27
N ALA A 458 12.52 31.67 1.35
CA ALA A 458 11.73 32.45 2.30
C ALA A 458 10.24 32.49 1.95
N GLN A 459 9.91 32.52 0.66
CA GLN A 459 8.56 32.35 0.12
C GLN A 459 8.58 31.17 -0.83
N TYR A 460 7.48 30.40 -0.87
CA TYR A 460 7.35 29.22 -1.72
C TYR A 460 8.36 28.12 -1.35
N GLY A 461 8.84 28.18 -0.10
CA GLY A 461 9.89 27.32 0.41
C GLY A 461 9.38 26.02 1.02
N TYR A 462 8.84 25.14 0.19
CA TYR A 462 8.36 23.80 0.56
C TYR A 462 8.83 22.76 -0.45
N LEU A 463 8.84 21.50 -0.07
CA LEU A 463 9.03 20.36 -0.97
C LEU A 463 7.66 19.89 -1.46
N GLU A 464 7.45 19.83 -2.79
CA GLU A 464 6.24 19.27 -3.41
C GLU A 464 6.41 17.76 -3.63
N GLY A 465 5.57 16.94 -3.00
CA GLY A 465 5.67 15.48 -3.07
C GLY A 465 5.10 14.88 -4.36
N VAL A 466 3.96 15.39 -4.85
CA VAL A 466 3.14 14.73 -5.88
C VAL A 466 3.88 14.59 -7.22
N VAL A 467 4.28 15.72 -7.82
CA VAL A 467 4.95 15.71 -9.14
C VAL A 467 6.28 14.95 -9.12
N ASN A 468 6.98 14.99 -7.98
CA ASN A 468 8.24 14.31 -7.80
C ASN A 468 8.08 12.79 -7.71
N ALA A 469 7.09 12.32 -6.95
CA ALA A 469 6.71 10.91 -6.95
C ALA A 469 6.26 10.45 -8.35
N ASP A 470 5.42 11.24 -9.03
CA ASP A 470 4.86 10.89 -10.34
C ASP A 470 5.92 10.81 -11.43
N ALA A 471 6.90 11.73 -11.42
CA ALA A 471 8.01 11.71 -12.36
C ALA A 471 8.82 10.40 -12.26
N VAL A 472 9.07 9.93 -11.04
CA VAL A 472 9.74 8.64 -10.83
C VAL A 472 8.77 7.48 -11.11
N ALA A 473 7.54 7.48 -10.61
CA ALA A 473 6.60 6.38 -10.80
C ALA A 473 6.34 6.06 -12.29
N MET A 474 6.31 7.09 -13.14
CA MET A 474 5.94 7.00 -14.55
C MET A 474 7.13 6.85 -15.50
N ARG A 475 8.36 6.72 -14.99
CA ARG A 475 9.61 6.60 -15.77
C ARG A 475 9.88 7.81 -16.70
N VAL A 476 9.41 9.01 -16.34
CA VAL A 476 9.63 10.20 -17.20
C VAL A 476 11.06 10.73 -17.10
N ILE A 477 11.71 10.51 -15.96
CA ILE A 477 13.11 10.85 -15.68
C ILE A 477 13.99 9.61 -15.54
N ASP A 478 15.30 9.81 -15.68
CA ASP A 478 16.30 8.76 -15.51
C ASP A 478 16.50 8.35 -14.04
N ASP A 479 17.23 7.25 -13.85
CA ASP A 479 17.47 6.67 -12.52
C ASP A 479 18.33 7.59 -11.63
N GLN A 480 19.20 8.43 -12.20
CA GLN A 480 20.04 9.36 -11.44
C GLN A 480 19.21 10.51 -10.87
N ALA A 481 18.32 11.09 -11.67
CA ALA A 481 17.33 12.07 -11.24
C ALA A 481 16.35 11.46 -10.22
N SER A 482 15.93 10.21 -10.45
CA SER A 482 15.07 9.49 -9.51
C SER A 482 15.73 9.35 -8.13
N GLN A 483 17.02 9.02 -8.08
CA GLN A 483 17.75 8.93 -6.83
C GLN A 483 17.90 10.29 -6.13
N ARG A 484 18.14 11.37 -6.88
CA ARG A 484 18.20 12.74 -6.31
C ARG A 484 16.87 13.15 -5.68
N ILE A 485 15.76 12.93 -6.39
CA ILE A 485 14.41 13.21 -5.87
C ILE A 485 14.15 12.43 -4.58
N TYR A 486 14.41 11.13 -4.59
CA TYR A 486 14.20 10.31 -3.40
C TYR A 486 15.07 10.77 -2.22
N ASN A 487 16.33 11.13 -2.45
CA ASN A 487 17.19 11.63 -1.38
C ASN A 487 16.60 12.88 -0.74
N GLN A 488 16.03 13.81 -1.53
CA GLN A 488 15.38 15.00 -0.98
C GLN A 488 14.14 14.66 -0.15
N ILE A 489 13.35 13.67 -0.58
CA ILE A 489 12.20 13.17 0.20
C ILE A 489 12.65 12.47 1.48
N HIS A 490 13.69 11.64 1.40
CA HIS A 490 14.23 10.85 2.51
C HIS A 490 14.90 11.72 3.57
N ASP A 491 15.71 12.69 3.14
CA ASP A 491 16.47 13.58 4.02
C ASP A 491 15.59 14.66 4.68
N PHE A 492 14.32 14.77 4.27
CA PHE A 492 13.36 15.76 4.78
C PHE A 492 12.16 15.08 5.47
N PRO A 493 12.29 14.63 6.73
CA PRO A 493 11.27 13.78 7.38
C PRO A 493 9.89 14.43 7.53
N GLU A 494 9.77 15.77 7.47
CA GLU A 494 8.49 16.48 7.56
C GLU A 494 7.55 16.16 6.37
N ILE A 495 8.08 15.71 5.23
CA ILE A 495 7.26 15.30 4.06
C ILE A 495 6.68 13.89 4.19
N ARG A 496 7.13 13.09 5.16
CA ARG A 496 6.64 11.72 5.45
C ARG A 496 6.59 11.42 6.96
N PRO A 497 5.87 12.21 7.77
CA PRO A 497 5.93 12.09 9.23
C PRO A 497 5.26 10.81 9.75
N PHE A 498 4.33 10.23 8.98
CA PHE A 498 3.60 9.00 9.30
C PHE A 498 3.63 8.03 8.12
N ASP A 499 4.81 7.81 7.54
CA ASP A 499 5.06 6.89 6.42
C ASP A 499 4.47 7.30 5.07
N PHE A 500 3.35 8.00 5.01
CA PHE A 500 2.79 8.47 3.74
C PHE A 500 3.45 9.76 3.26
N LEU A 501 3.68 9.83 1.95
CA LEU A 501 4.10 11.04 1.26
C LEU A 501 2.99 12.08 1.29
N LEU A 502 3.29 13.21 1.91
CA LEU A 502 2.42 14.39 1.90
C LEU A 502 2.45 15.06 0.54
N THR A 503 1.37 15.78 0.20
CA THR A 503 1.33 16.60 -1.01
C THR A 503 2.45 17.64 -1.05
N ASN A 504 2.73 18.26 0.10
CA ASN A 504 3.81 19.21 0.31
C ASN A 504 4.21 19.31 1.79
N ALA A 505 5.43 19.78 2.06
CA ALA A 505 5.86 20.19 3.40
C ALA A 505 7.04 21.17 3.32
N PRO A 506 7.11 22.23 4.16
CA PRO A 506 6.07 22.70 5.08
C PRO A 506 4.81 23.21 4.34
N GLY A 507 3.85 23.77 5.08
CA GLY A 507 2.59 24.27 4.52
C GLY A 507 2.76 25.31 3.40
N LEU A 508 1.81 25.30 2.46
CA LEU A 508 1.80 26.16 1.27
C LEU A 508 1.60 27.64 1.64
N ASP A 509 2.34 28.51 0.98
CA ASP A 509 2.20 29.98 1.01
C ASP A 509 1.85 30.55 -0.39
N ASP A 510 1.55 29.70 -1.36
CA ASP A 510 1.16 30.06 -2.73
C ASP A 510 -0.20 29.53 -3.13
N THR A 511 -1.06 29.27 -2.15
CA THR A 511 -2.47 28.99 -2.42
C THR A 511 -3.18 30.28 -2.82
N TYR A 512 -4.22 30.17 -3.65
CA TYR A 512 -5.05 31.33 -3.98
C TYR A 512 -5.97 31.75 -2.82
N TRP A 513 -6.05 30.95 -1.74
CA TRP A 513 -6.83 31.27 -0.54
C TRP A 513 -6.12 32.29 0.34
N ASN A 514 -4.81 32.17 0.50
CA ASN A 514 -4.02 33.06 1.34
C ASN A 514 -2.59 33.22 0.81
N TRP A 515 -2.46 33.87 -0.35
CA TRP A 515 -1.17 34.03 -1.01
C TRP A 515 -0.18 34.86 -0.20
N GLY A 516 1.00 34.29 -0.01
CA GLY A 516 2.12 34.83 0.75
C GLY A 516 2.16 34.40 2.22
N ASN A 517 1.15 33.68 2.72
CA ASN A 517 1.07 33.28 4.12
C ASN A 517 0.72 31.80 4.28
N ARG A 518 1.42 31.11 5.18
CA ARG A 518 1.15 29.70 5.53
C ARG A 518 0.02 29.53 6.55
N THR A 519 -0.33 30.61 7.23
CA THR A 519 -1.31 30.66 8.31
C THR A 519 -2.16 31.93 8.21
N GLY A 520 -3.26 31.97 8.96
CA GLY A 520 -4.18 33.11 8.98
C GLY A 520 -5.41 32.88 8.09
N PRO A 521 -6.14 33.95 7.73
CA PRO A 521 -7.46 33.85 7.10
C PRO A 521 -7.45 32.95 5.85
N GLY A 522 -8.33 31.96 5.81
CA GLY A 522 -8.46 31.01 4.69
C GLY A 522 -7.61 29.74 4.81
N MET A 523 -6.77 29.63 5.86
CA MET A 523 -5.92 28.45 6.13
C MET A 523 -6.40 27.60 7.30
N ASP A 524 -7.65 27.76 7.74
CA ASP A 524 -8.26 26.96 8.81
C ASP A 524 -9.02 25.75 8.25
N GLY A 525 -9.31 24.76 9.10
CA GLY A 525 -10.13 23.61 8.75
C GLY A 525 -9.47 22.71 7.70
N ILE A 526 -10.12 22.53 6.54
CA ILE A 526 -9.61 21.63 5.49
C ILE A 526 -8.35 22.16 4.78
N ASN A 527 -8.09 23.47 4.87
CA ASN A 527 -6.92 24.13 4.27
C ASN A 527 -5.74 24.24 5.24
N GLU A 528 -5.90 23.80 6.48
CA GLU A 528 -4.84 23.75 7.48
C GLU A 528 -3.69 22.86 7.00
N PHE A 529 -2.45 23.22 7.35
CA PHE A 529 -1.30 22.36 7.06
C PHE A 529 -1.46 21.00 7.74
N GLY A 530 -1.35 19.94 6.95
CA GLY A 530 -1.65 18.57 7.38
C GLY A 530 -3.00 18.04 6.93
N CYS A 531 -3.81 18.87 6.29
CA CYS A 531 -5.15 18.50 5.82
C CYS A 531 -5.25 18.61 4.30
N TRP A 532 -6.02 17.71 3.71
CA TRP A 532 -6.43 17.74 2.30
C TRP A 532 -5.25 17.95 1.33
N VAL A 533 -5.15 19.09 0.65
CA VAL A 533 -4.06 19.36 -0.32
C VAL A 533 -2.93 20.24 0.20
N ASN A 534 -3.06 20.78 1.40
CA ASN A 534 -1.99 21.53 2.06
C ASN A 534 -1.29 20.61 3.07
N GLY A 535 -0.33 19.80 2.60
CA GLY A 535 0.36 18.81 3.41
C GLY A 535 -0.50 17.66 3.94
N GLY A 536 -1.67 17.42 3.33
CA GLY A 536 -2.43 16.20 3.58
C GLY A 536 -1.83 15.00 2.86
N ALA A 537 -2.20 13.80 3.29
CA ALA A 537 -1.81 12.54 2.64
C ALA A 537 -2.98 11.99 1.81
N TRP A 538 -2.67 11.46 0.64
CA TRP A 538 -3.64 10.87 -0.28
C TRP A 538 -3.15 9.50 -0.74
N THR A 539 -3.99 8.47 -0.59
CA THR A 539 -3.59 7.10 -0.96
C THR A 539 -3.38 6.93 -2.47
N THR A 540 -4.08 7.70 -3.31
CA THR A 540 -3.81 7.76 -4.76
C THR A 540 -2.37 8.23 -5.07
N VAL A 541 -1.83 9.16 -4.27
CA VAL A 541 -0.44 9.63 -4.36
C VAL A 541 0.52 8.60 -3.78
N GLU A 542 0.19 8.04 -2.61
CA GLU A 542 1.05 7.05 -1.97
C GLU A 542 1.24 5.80 -2.83
N GLY A 543 0.21 5.37 -3.56
CA GLY A 543 0.35 4.31 -4.56
C GLY A 543 1.42 4.65 -5.62
N ARG A 544 1.46 5.89 -6.11
CA ARG A 544 2.49 6.34 -7.06
C ARG A 544 3.86 6.47 -6.37
N ALA A 545 3.92 6.90 -5.12
CA ALA A 545 5.14 6.93 -4.31
C ALA A 545 5.72 5.52 -4.06
N ILE A 546 4.88 4.51 -3.82
CA ILE A 546 5.28 3.10 -3.71
C ILE A 546 5.99 2.63 -4.99
N LEU A 547 5.48 3.00 -6.17
CA LEU A 547 6.16 2.69 -7.43
C LEU A 547 7.53 3.37 -7.52
N MET A 548 7.67 4.61 -7.06
CA MET A 548 8.97 5.26 -6.92
C MET A 548 9.92 4.47 -6.01
N TYR A 549 9.46 4.04 -4.83
CA TYR A 549 10.27 3.26 -3.88
C TYR A 549 10.73 1.93 -4.50
N TYR A 550 9.86 1.23 -5.23
CA TYR A 550 10.21 -0.03 -5.90
C TYR A 550 11.31 0.18 -6.95
N ARG A 551 11.23 1.25 -7.74
CA ARG A 551 12.25 1.56 -8.76
C ARG A 551 13.63 1.77 -8.14
N LEU A 552 13.68 2.29 -6.91
CA LEU A 552 14.91 2.59 -6.17
C LEU A 552 15.31 1.49 -5.16
N GLY A 553 14.53 0.42 -5.05
CA GLY A 553 14.78 -0.68 -4.11
C GLY A 553 14.63 -0.30 -2.65
N LYS A 554 13.66 0.57 -2.33
CA LYS A 554 13.38 1.07 -0.97
C LYS A 554 12.25 0.27 -0.34
N PHE A 555 12.51 -1.02 -0.11
CA PHE A 555 11.50 -2.00 0.29
C PHE A 555 10.88 -1.75 1.66
N ASP A 556 11.65 -1.20 2.60
CA ASP A 556 11.15 -0.84 3.92
C ASP A 556 10.17 0.36 3.88
N ASP A 557 10.41 1.35 2.99
CA ASP A 557 9.44 2.42 2.74
C ASP A 557 8.11 1.88 2.18
N ILE A 558 8.17 0.88 1.29
CA ILE A 558 6.99 0.21 0.75
C ILE A 558 6.26 -0.54 1.85
N TYR A 559 7.01 -1.30 2.66
CA TYR A 559 6.46 -2.10 3.74
C TYR A 559 5.76 -1.24 4.79
N ARG A 560 6.37 -0.13 5.23
CA ARG A 560 5.74 0.83 6.15
C ARG A 560 4.45 1.43 5.59
N SER A 561 4.47 1.91 4.35
CA SER A 561 3.26 2.46 3.71
C SER A 561 2.15 1.41 3.57
N ALA A 562 2.47 0.22 3.09
CA ALA A 562 1.48 -0.82 2.88
C ALA A 562 0.91 -1.34 4.22
N VAL A 563 1.74 -1.54 5.25
CA VAL A 563 1.31 -1.91 6.61
C VAL A 563 0.40 -0.83 7.21
N ARG A 564 0.74 0.45 7.03
CA ARG A 564 -0.10 1.57 7.47
C ARG A 564 -1.49 1.53 6.83
N ALA A 565 -1.54 1.38 5.50
CA ALA A 565 -2.79 1.25 4.75
C ALA A 565 -3.59 0.02 5.17
N LEU A 566 -2.91 -1.10 5.47
CA LEU A 566 -3.56 -2.32 5.93
C LEU A 566 -4.18 -2.18 7.33
N ARG A 567 -3.51 -1.50 8.27
CA ARG A 567 -4.10 -1.13 9.57
C ARG A 567 -5.36 -0.29 9.38
N TRP A 568 -5.31 0.68 8.47
CA TRP A 568 -6.45 1.54 8.13
C TRP A 568 -7.62 0.73 7.53
N ALA A 569 -7.32 -0.19 6.61
CA ALA A 569 -8.30 -1.08 6.01
C ALA A 569 -8.92 -2.07 7.02
N LYS A 570 -8.14 -2.58 7.98
CA LYS A 570 -8.65 -3.47 9.05
C LYS A 570 -9.60 -2.75 10.01
N ASP A 571 -9.46 -1.44 10.13
CA ASP A 571 -10.43 -0.57 10.80
C ASP A 571 -11.70 -0.34 9.95
N PHE A 572 -11.75 -0.79 8.70
CA PHE A 572 -12.85 -0.54 7.74
C PHE A 572 -13.15 0.96 7.55
N ARG A 573 -12.14 1.78 7.76
CA ARG A 573 -12.11 3.19 7.45
C ARG A 573 -11.21 3.30 6.24
N MET A 574 -11.81 3.35 5.06
CA MET A 574 -11.14 3.74 3.83
C MET A 574 -11.75 5.07 3.38
N ASP A 575 -12.01 5.98 4.33
CA ASP A 575 -12.31 7.38 4.07
C ASP A 575 -11.05 8.16 3.68
N GLN A 576 -11.27 9.19 2.87
CA GLN A 576 -10.29 10.13 2.33
C GLN A 576 -10.90 11.53 2.30
N PRO A 577 -10.07 12.59 2.19
CA PRO A 577 -8.60 12.57 2.31
C PRO A 577 -8.14 12.17 3.72
N LEU A 578 -6.88 11.71 3.88
CA LEU A 578 -6.30 11.59 5.23
C LEU A 578 -5.97 12.99 5.78
N THR A 579 -6.18 13.18 7.08
CA THR A 579 -5.91 14.41 7.82
C THR A 579 -4.66 14.26 8.70
N GLN A 580 -4.28 15.34 9.40
CA GLN A 580 -3.22 15.34 10.42
C GLN A 580 -1.88 14.83 9.89
N ARG A 581 -1.50 15.26 8.68
CA ARG A 581 -0.26 14.83 8.00
C ARG A 581 -0.18 13.30 7.82
N GLY A 582 -1.34 12.65 7.67
CA GLY A 582 -1.44 11.21 7.50
C GLY A 582 -1.61 10.41 8.78
N GLU A 583 -1.53 11.02 9.98
CA GLU A 583 -1.80 10.33 11.26
C GLU A 583 -3.22 9.76 11.29
N ASN A 584 -4.19 10.60 10.89
CA ASN A 584 -5.58 10.27 10.66
C ASN A 584 -6.32 9.62 11.86
N THR A 585 -6.02 10.06 13.08
CA THR A 585 -6.72 9.65 14.31
C THR A 585 -8.14 10.22 14.39
N GLN A 586 -8.44 11.29 13.67
CA GLN A 586 -9.79 11.82 13.42
C GLN A 586 -9.86 12.40 12.00
N ASN A 587 -11.01 12.33 11.34
CA ASN A 587 -11.19 12.88 10.00
C ASN A 587 -12.27 13.95 10.04
N ASN A 588 -11.87 15.22 10.06
CA ASN A 588 -12.80 16.34 10.13
C ASN A 588 -13.75 16.43 8.92
N TRP A 589 -13.39 15.86 7.76
CA TRP A 589 -14.30 15.80 6.60
C TRP A 589 -15.50 14.88 6.85
N TYR A 590 -15.23 13.78 7.55
CA TYR A 590 -16.20 12.71 7.78
C TYR A 590 -16.88 12.85 9.15
N ASP A 591 -16.09 12.98 10.21
CA ASP A 591 -16.54 12.94 11.60
C ASP A 591 -17.34 14.21 12.00
N ALA A 592 -17.04 15.37 11.39
CA ALA A 592 -17.81 16.60 11.63
C ALA A 592 -19.12 16.65 10.82
N GLY A 593 -19.42 15.61 10.03
CA GLY A 593 -20.67 15.49 9.26
C GLY A 593 -20.83 16.53 8.14
N GLN A 594 -19.76 17.22 7.75
CA GLN A 594 -19.85 18.34 6.81
C GLN A 594 -20.21 17.90 5.38
N TRP A 595 -19.80 16.70 4.95
CA TRP A 595 -20.00 16.26 3.55
C TRP A 595 -20.30 14.77 3.35
N LEU A 596 -20.10 13.91 4.35
CA LEU A 596 -20.16 12.45 4.21
C LEU A 596 -20.94 11.81 5.36
N HIS A 597 -22.27 11.72 5.24
CA HIS A 597 -23.11 11.05 6.23
C HIS A 597 -23.00 9.54 6.09
N ARG A 598 -22.09 8.91 6.84
CA ARG A 598 -22.12 7.47 7.04
C ARG A 598 -21.79 7.12 8.49
N ASP A 599 -22.33 5.99 8.95
CA ASP A 599 -22.24 5.52 10.33
C ASP A 599 -20.83 4.98 10.71
N GLY A 600 -19.76 5.69 10.36
CA GLY A 600 -18.39 5.33 10.74
C GLY A 600 -17.69 4.31 9.83
N VAL A 601 -18.21 4.06 8.62
CA VAL A 601 -17.61 3.15 7.61
C VAL A 601 -17.60 3.82 6.23
N ALA A 602 -16.47 3.74 5.53
CA ALA A 602 -16.28 4.31 4.20
C ALA A 602 -15.30 3.47 3.37
N VAL A 603 -15.52 3.42 2.06
CA VAL A 603 -14.64 2.75 1.09
C VAL A 603 -14.50 3.64 -0.14
N MET A 604 -13.36 4.29 -0.30
CA MET A 604 -13.07 5.19 -1.42
C MET A 604 -12.03 4.60 -2.37
N ALA A 605 -12.11 4.97 -3.65
CA ALA A 605 -11.32 4.36 -4.71
C ALA A 605 -9.82 4.62 -4.56
N ASP A 606 -9.42 5.77 -4.00
CA ASP A 606 -8.03 6.13 -3.74
C ASP A 606 -7.26 5.07 -2.98
N ASN A 607 -7.91 4.48 -1.97
CA ASN A 607 -7.27 3.57 -1.02
C ASN A 607 -6.83 2.25 -1.67
N PHE A 608 -7.36 1.94 -2.85
CA PHE A 608 -6.95 0.77 -3.63
C PHE A 608 -5.64 0.99 -4.38
N ALA A 609 -5.15 2.23 -4.47
CA ALA A 609 -3.87 2.54 -5.10
C ALA A 609 -2.68 1.93 -4.35
N VAL A 610 -2.69 1.95 -3.01
CA VAL A 610 -1.61 1.37 -2.20
C VAL A 610 -1.49 -0.16 -2.39
N PRO A 611 -2.52 -0.99 -2.14
CA PRO A 611 -2.41 -2.42 -2.38
C PRO A 611 -2.13 -2.75 -3.86
N ALA A 612 -2.69 -1.98 -4.80
CA ALA A 612 -2.40 -2.18 -6.22
C ALA A 612 -0.94 -1.91 -6.57
N ALA A 613 -0.35 -0.84 -6.04
CA ALA A 613 1.04 -0.48 -6.27
C ALA A 613 2.00 -1.46 -5.58
N THR A 614 1.63 -1.98 -4.39
CA THR A 614 2.37 -3.04 -3.69
C THR A 614 2.54 -4.28 -4.57
N ILE A 615 1.51 -4.66 -5.35
CA ILE A 615 1.55 -5.77 -6.30
C ILE A 615 2.29 -5.37 -7.59
N ARG A 616 1.89 -4.25 -8.22
CA ARG A 616 2.45 -3.79 -9.51
C ARG A 616 3.96 -3.60 -9.44
N GLY A 617 4.45 -3.03 -8.34
CA GLY A 617 5.84 -2.65 -8.21
C GLY A 617 6.82 -3.82 -8.22
N LEU A 618 6.38 -5.04 -7.87
CA LEU A 618 7.21 -6.26 -7.87
C LEU A 618 7.89 -6.55 -9.21
N PHE A 619 7.29 -6.12 -10.32
CA PHE A 619 7.84 -6.32 -11.66
C PHE A 619 7.88 -5.05 -12.52
N ASP A 620 7.50 -3.88 -12.00
CA ASP A 620 7.61 -2.57 -12.68
C ASP A 620 7.29 -2.66 -14.18
N TYR A 621 6.04 -3.07 -14.43
CA TYR A 621 5.49 -3.39 -15.74
C TYR A 621 5.54 -2.19 -16.68
N GLU A 622 6.03 -2.41 -17.89
CA GLU A 622 6.05 -1.41 -18.96
C GLU A 622 5.57 -2.03 -20.27
N TYR A 623 4.37 -1.61 -20.70
CA TYR A 623 3.78 -2.05 -21.95
C TYR A 623 4.31 -1.23 -23.13
N ARG A 624 4.76 -1.94 -24.15
CA ARG A 624 5.14 -1.38 -25.45
C ARG A 624 4.26 -1.96 -26.54
N SER A 625 4.34 -1.36 -27.73
CA SER A 625 3.56 -1.75 -28.90
C SER A 625 3.70 -3.24 -29.26
N ASP A 626 4.89 -3.82 -29.08
CA ASP A 626 5.21 -5.20 -29.46
C ASP A 626 5.56 -6.13 -28.28
N ARG A 627 5.81 -5.60 -27.08
CA ARG A 627 6.31 -6.38 -25.94
C ARG A 627 5.84 -5.84 -24.59
N LEU A 628 5.86 -6.72 -23.59
CA LEU A 628 5.79 -6.36 -22.18
C LEU A 628 7.19 -6.44 -21.58
N ILE A 629 7.63 -5.36 -20.94
CA ILE A 629 8.91 -5.31 -20.22
C ILE A 629 8.63 -5.49 -18.73
N LEU A 630 9.36 -6.41 -18.09
CA LEU A 630 9.31 -6.70 -16.67
C LEU A 630 10.67 -6.44 -16.02
N ARG A 631 10.68 -5.79 -14.86
CA ARG A 631 11.88 -5.51 -14.07
C ARG A 631 11.65 -5.99 -12.64
N PRO A 632 12.12 -7.18 -12.26
CA PRO A 632 11.92 -7.71 -10.91
C PRO A 632 12.47 -6.75 -9.84
N ARG A 633 11.60 -6.33 -8.91
CA ARG A 633 11.88 -5.50 -7.72
C ARG A 633 11.32 -6.20 -6.48
N ILE A 634 11.82 -7.39 -6.18
CA ILE A 634 11.39 -8.19 -5.03
C ILE A 634 12.43 -8.02 -3.91
N PRO A 635 12.03 -7.77 -2.65
CA PRO A 635 12.97 -7.66 -1.53
C PRO A 635 13.93 -8.84 -1.46
N GLY A 636 15.19 -8.60 -1.10
CA GLY A 636 16.21 -9.65 -1.01
C GLY A 636 15.88 -10.71 0.04
N SER A 637 15.12 -10.34 1.06
CA SER A 637 14.60 -11.25 2.08
C SER A 637 13.58 -12.26 1.54
N VAL A 638 12.96 -12.01 0.38
CA VAL A 638 12.09 -12.96 -0.33
C VAL A 638 12.92 -13.67 -1.41
N THR A 639 13.22 -14.95 -1.20
CA THR A 639 14.12 -15.75 -2.06
C THR A 639 13.38 -16.42 -3.21
N ARG A 640 12.06 -16.65 -3.06
CA ARG A 640 11.20 -17.12 -4.14
C ARG A 640 9.84 -16.47 -4.05
N TYR A 641 9.31 -16.09 -5.21
CA TYR A 641 7.96 -15.57 -5.36
C TYR A 641 7.28 -16.22 -6.55
N THR A 642 6.05 -16.70 -6.37
CA THR A 642 5.19 -17.22 -7.43
C THR A 642 3.84 -16.51 -7.32
N GLN A 643 3.42 -15.85 -8.40
CA GLN A 643 2.07 -15.33 -8.52
C GLN A 643 1.15 -16.39 -9.12
N LYS A 644 -0.01 -16.64 -8.48
CA LYS A 644 -0.99 -17.62 -8.96
C LYS A 644 -1.94 -17.00 -9.98
N GLU A 645 -2.29 -15.73 -9.80
CA GLU A 645 -3.12 -15.00 -10.75
C GLU A 645 -2.33 -14.56 -11.98
N PRO A 646 -2.93 -14.62 -13.19
CA PRO A 646 -2.24 -14.23 -14.40
C PRO A 646 -2.14 -12.71 -14.53
N ILE A 647 -1.05 -12.23 -15.11
CA ILE A 647 -0.91 -10.85 -15.58
C ILE A 647 -1.49 -10.73 -16.99
N ARG A 648 -2.13 -9.59 -17.23
CA ARG A 648 -2.75 -9.23 -18.48
C ARG A 648 -1.73 -8.70 -19.48
N PHE A 649 -1.73 -9.29 -20.67
CA PHE A 649 -1.10 -8.75 -21.86
C PHE A 649 -1.86 -9.23 -23.09
N GLY A 650 -2.86 -8.47 -23.52
CA GLY A 650 -3.86 -8.92 -24.48
C GLY A 650 -4.66 -10.10 -23.96
N GLU A 651 -4.74 -11.15 -24.78
CA GLU A 651 -5.42 -12.40 -24.46
C GLU A 651 -4.51 -13.42 -23.74
N LYS A 652 -3.26 -13.06 -23.45
CA LYS A 652 -2.25 -13.96 -22.85
C LYS A 652 -2.48 -14.09 -21.35
N ASN A 653 -2.43 -15.33 -20.84
CA ASN A 653 -2.42 -15.67 -19.42
C ASN A 653 -0.96 -15.87 -18.97
N ILE A 654 -0.37 -14.86 -18.35
CA ILE A 654 1.04 -14.89 -17.95
C ILE A 654 1.14 -15.14 -16.45
N ARG A 655 1.68 -16.29 -16.04
CA ARG A 655 2.02 -16.58 -14.64
C ARG A 655 3.52 -16.40 -14.44
N ILE A 656 3.91 -15.75 -13.34
CA ILE A 656 5.30 -15.40 -13.08
C ILE A 656 5.80 -16.10 -11.82
N THR A 657 6.96 -16.75 -11.96
CA THR A 657 7.79 -17.20 -10.84
C THR A 657 9.13 -16.48 -10.89
N CYS A 658 9.57 -15.91 -9.77
CA CYS A 658 10.89 -15.32 -9.61
C CYS A 658 11.68 -16.07 -8.52
N TYR A 659 12.83 -16.61 -8.91
CA TYR A 659 13.88 -17.07 -8.00
C TYR A 659 14.81 -15.88 -7.74
N ASN A 660 14.61 -15.21 -6.63
CA ASN A 660 15.16 -13.90 -6.36
C ASN A 660 16.47 -14.01 -5.56
N HIS A 661 17.56 -13.58 -6.19
CA HIS A 661 18.86 -13.47 -5.53
C HIS A 661 19.55 -12.14 -5.87
N GLY A 662 18.79 -11.11 -6.28
CA GLY A 662 19.30 -9.75 -6.50
C GLY A 662 18.74 -9.02 -7.72
N LYS A 663 19.42 -7.94 -8.11
CA LYS A 663 18.99 -7.01 -9.17
C LYS A 663 19.25 -7.50 -10.61
N VAL A 664 20.16 -8.46 -10.78
CA VAL A 664 20.68 -8.84 -12.11
C VAL A 664 20.01 -10.11 -12.60
N ILE A 665 19.36 -10.05 -13.76
CA ILE A 665 18.76 -11.22 -14.42
C ILE A 665 19.87 -12.19 -14.86
N ALA A 666 19.75 -13.43 -14.42
CA ALA A 666 20.68 -14.52 -14.71
C ALA A 666 20.09 -15.52 -15.71
N ARG A 667 18.78 -15.79 -15.63
CA ARG A 667 18.09 -16.75 -16.50
C ARG A 667 16.62 -16.37 -16.63
N VAL A 668 16.06 -16.58 -17.82
CA VAL A 668 14.62 -16.53 -18.07
C VAL A 668 14.21 -17.82 -18.78
N LYS A 669 13.07 -18.40 -18.40
CA LYS A 669 12.39 -19.44 -19.15
C LYS A 669 10.94 -19.06 -19.39
N ILE A 670 10.39 -19.56 -20.49
CA ILE A 670 8.96 -19.53 -20.80
C ILE A 670 8.53 -20.96 -21.12
N ASN A 671 7.60 -21.53 -20.35
CA ASN A 671 7.17 -22.93 -20.47
C ASN A 671 8.36 -23.90 -20.55
N ASP A 672 9.25 -23.83 -19.55
CA ASP A 672 10.52 -24.56 -19.43
C ASP A 672 11.60 -24.30 -20.50
N LYS A 673 11.29 -23.55 -21.56
CA LYS A 673 12.25 -23.21 -22.62
C LYS A 673 13.03 -21.96 -22.25
N ARG A 674 14.36 -22.05 -22.30
CA ARG A 674 15.25 -20.91 -22.02
C ARG A 674 15.08 -19.83 -23.09
N VAL A 675 14.93 -18.59 -22.64
CA VAL A 675 14.88 -17.40 -23.52
C VAL A 675 16.20 -16.66 -23.46
N LYS A 676 16.62 -16.08 -24.58
CA LYS A 676 17.82 -15.25 -24.66
C LYS A 676 17.60 -13.95 -23.90
N ILE A 677 18.54 -13.61 -23.01
CA ILE A 677 18.52 -12.36 -22.26
C ILE A 677 19.32 -11.31 -23.06
N GLY A 678 18.63 -10.27 -23.55
CA GLY A 678 19.28 -9.14 -24.23
C GLY A 678 19.75 -8.04 -23.26
N ASN A 679 19.08 -7.91 -22.12
CA ASN A 679 19.36 -6.92 -21.09
C ASN A 679 19.31 -7.60 -19.71
N ARG A 680 20.28 -7.33 -18.84
CA ARG A 680 20.38 -7.97 -17.52
C ARG A 680 19.52 -7.29 -16.45
N GLU A 681 18.84 -6.21 -16.75
CA GLU A 681 18.00 -5.45 -15.82
C GLU A 681 16.51 -5.60 -16.12
N GLN A 682 16.15 -6.10 -17.31
CA GLN A 682 14.76 -6.29 -17.71
C GLN A 682 14.54 -7.56 -18.53
N VAL A 683 13.35 -8.15 -18.40
CA VAL A 683 12.84 -9.24 -19.23
C VAL A 683 11.91 -8.65 -20.27
N GLU A 684 12.10 -9.01 -21.54
CA GLU A 684 11.26 -8.58 -22.65
C GLU A 684 10.42 -9.76 -23.15
N LEU A 685 9.09 -9.64 -23.03
CA LEU A 685 8.12 -10.63 -23.48
C LEU A 685 7.47 -10.13 -24.76
N LEU A 686 7.97 -10.58 -25.92
CA LEU A 686 7.40 -10.23 -27.23
C LEU A 686 6.03 -10.88 -27.40
N TYR A 687 5.00 -10.08 -27.71
CA TYR A 687 3.60 -10.53 -27.76
C TYR A 687 3.39 -11.70 -28.73
N ASP A 688 3.92 -11.57 -29.95
CA ASP A 688 3.73 -12.55 -31.03
C ASP A 688 4.51 -13.86 -30.78
N GLN A 689 5.49 -13.84 -29.88
CA GLN A 689 6.30 -15.01 -29.51
C GLN A 689 5.78 -15.69 -28.23
N LEU A 690 4.87 -15.04 -27.50
CA LEU A 690 4.37 -15.55 -26.23
C LEU A 690 3.22 -16.54 -26.45
N PRO A 691 3.27 -17.75 -25.86
CA PRO A 691 2.15 -18.68 -25.90
C PRO A 691 0.93 -18.11 -25.17
N MET A 692 -0.26 -18.64 -25.46
CA MET A 692 -1.51 -18.19 -24.81
C MET A 692 -1.44 -18.33 -23.29
N ASP A 693 -0.96 -19.48 -22.82
CA ASP A 693 -0.62 -19.70 -21.41
C ASP A 693 0.91 -19.74 -21.28
N ALA A 694 1.45 -18.79 -20.52
CA ALA A 694 2.89 -18.59 -20.37
C ALA A 694 3.30 -18.65 -18.90
N GLU A 695 4.04 -19.69 -18.53
CA GLU A 695 4.79 -19.78 -17.28
C GLU A 695 6.15 -19.10 -17.48
N VAL A 696 6.30 -17.89 -16.97
CA VAL A 696 7.54 -17.13 -17.02
C VAL A 696 8.33 -17.35 -15.74
N GLU A 697 9.45 -18.06 -15.84
CA GLU A 697 10.39 -18.20 -14.73
C GLU A 697 11.57 -17.23 -14.90
N ILE A 698 11.80 -16.40 -13.89
CA ILE A 698 12.92 -15.47 -13.83
C ILE A 698 13.85 -15.91 -12.70
N THR A 699 15.16 -15.98 -12.97
CA THR A 699 16.18 -16.16 -11.93
C THR A 699 17.07 -14.95 -11.92
N THR A 700 17.19 -14.28 -10.76
CA THR A 700 18.06 -13.12 -10.57
C THR A 700 19.28 -13.47 -9.71
N LYS A 701 20.25 -12.56 -9.64
CA LYS A 701 21.49 -12.66 -8.84
C LYS A 701 22.03 -11.27 -8.47
N GLY A 702 23.05 -11.25 -7.61
CA GLY A 702 23.80 -10.04 -7.27
C GLY A 702 23.38 -9.35 -5.97
N GLY A 703 22.47 -9.96 -5.20
CA GLY A 703 21.94 -9.45 -3.94
C GLY A 703 21.02 -8.24 -4.09
N TRP A 704 20.15 -8.06 -3.10
CA TRP A 704 19.67 -6.75 -2.69
C TRP A 704 20.43 -6.33 -1.42
N GLY A 705 20.29 -5.10 -0.94
CA GLY A 705 20.82 -4.76 0.40
C GLY A 705 20.13 -5.59 1.48
N GLU A 706 20.61 -5.51 2.72
CA GLU A 706 19.87 -6.09 3.86
C GLU A 706 18.52 -5.37 3.98
N ASP A 707 17.44 -6.17 4.08
CA ASP A 707 16.09 -5.67 4.33
C ASP A 707 15.83 -5.74 5.84
N ASP A 708 15.66 -4.59 6.48
CA ASP A 708 15.18 -4.51 7.86
C ASP A 708 13.79 -3.86 7.85
N PHE A 709 12.75 -4.68 7.95
CA PHE A 709 11.37 -4.20 7.95
C PHE A 709 10.99 -3.72 9.34
N SER A 710 10.93 -2.40 9.51
CA SER A 710 10.87 -1.75 10.82
C SER A 710 9.47 -1.70 11.46
N ALA A 711 8.41 -2.12 10.74
CA ALA A 711 7.03 -1.96 11.18
C ALA A 711 6.38 -3.29 11.61
N ASP A 712 5.62 -3.25 12.70
CA ASP A 712 4.86 -4.43 13.14
C ASP A 712 3.73 -4.74 12.18
N TYR A 713 3.67 -5.98 11.71
CA TYR A 713 2.58 -6.43 10.87
C TYR A 713 1.26 -6.42 11.66
N PRO A 714 0.15 -5.90 11.10
CA PRO A 714 -1.10 -5.85 11.82
C PRO A 714 -1.64 -7.25 12.09
N VAL A 715 -2.11 -7.48 13.33
CA VAL A 715 -2.78 -8.70 13.77
C VAL A 715 -3.85 -9.14 12.77
N ALA A 716 -3.87 -10.44 12.47
CA ALA A 716 -4.92 -11.05 11.67
C ALA A 716 -6.24 -11.02 12.46
N PRO A 717 -7.36 -10.56 11.89
CA PRO A 717 -8.66 -10.77 12.50
C PRO A 717 -8.86 -12.27 12.77
N ALA A 718 -9.24 -12.62 14.00
CA ALA A 718 -9.52 -13.99 14.37
C ALA A 718 -11.02 -14.25 14.29
N LEU A 719 -11.42 -15.52 14.12
CA LEU A 719 -12.83 -15.90 14.25
C LEU A 719 -13.19 -15.99 15.73
N VAL A 720 -14.38 -15.50 16.10
CA VAL A 720 -14.89 -15.52 17.49
C VAL A 720 -14.93 -16.94 18.05
N ASP A 721 -15.22 -17.94 17.22
CA ASP A 721 -15.24 -19.37 17.60
C ASP A 721 -13.89 -20.09 17.40
N GLY A 722 -12.89 -19.39 16.87
CA GLY A 722 -11.55 -19.90 16.60
C GLY A 722 -11.47 -20.99 15.53
N ARG A 723 -12.55 -21.29 14.79
CA ARG A 723 -12.56 -22.36 13.78
C ARG A 723 -12.90 -21.80 12.41
N PRO A 724 -12.07 -22.01 11.38
CA PRO A 724 -12.47 -21.69 10.01
C PRO A 724 -13.77 -22.43 9.67
N HIS A 725 -14.75 -21.73 9.09
CA HIS A 725 -15.96 -22.35 8.57
C HIS A 725 -15.57 -23.30 7.43
N GLN A 726 -15.36 -24.58 7.75
CA GLN A 726 -14.79 -25.53 6.78
C GLN A 726 -15.76 -25.93 5.66
N ASP A 727 -17.05 -25.60 5.74
CA ASP A 727 -18.01 -25.83 4.66
C ASP A 727 -19.08 -24.73 4.65
N PHE A 728 -19.09 -23.89 3.61
CA PHE A 728 -20.15 -22.89 3.42
C PHE A 728 -21.51 -23.59 3.21
N GLN A 729 -22.48 -23.26 4.07
CA GLN A 729 -23.86 -23.72 3.96
C GLN A 729 -24.75 -22.54 3.54
N PRO A 730 -25.54 -22.62 2.45
CA PRO A 730 -26.42 -21.52 2.04
C PRO A 730 -27.41 -21.08 3.13
N ALA A 731 -27.79 -21.98 4.05
CA ALA A 731 -28.64 -21.67 5.19
C ALA A 731 -27.99 -20.74 6.23
N ALA A 732 -26.67 -20.53 6.18
CA ALA A 732 -25.95 -19.57 7.02
C ALA A 732 -26.10 -18.13 6.50
N LEU A 733 -26.64 -17.93 5.30
CA LEU A 733 -26.95 -16.60 4.76
C LEU A 733 -28.22 -16.02 5.39
N PRO A 734 -28.33 -14.68 5.51
CA PRO A 734 -29.60 -14.03 5.80
C PRO A 734 -30.70 -14.47 4.84
N ASP A 735 -31.94 -14.60 5.31
CA ASP A 735 -33.07 -15.10 4.51
C ASP A 735 -33.25 -14.35 3.18
N SER A 736 -33.03 -13.03 3.18
CA SER A 736 -33.10 -12.18 1.99
C SER A 736 -32.07 -12.50 0.91
N MET A 737 -31.02 -13.26 1.24
CA MET A 737 -29.90 -13.63 0.36
C MET A 737 -29.94 -15.09 -0.09
N GLN A 738 -30.70 -15.96 0.57
CA GLN A 738 -30.74 -17.39 0.25
C GLN A 738 -31.31 -17.64 -1.16
N GLN A 739 -32.39 -16.96 -1.54
CA GLN A 739 -32.99 -17.09 -2.87
C GLN A 739 -32.08 -16.49 -3.97
N PRO A 740 -31.54 -15.27 -3.83
CA PRO A 740 -30.52 -14.74 -4.74
C PRO A 740 -29.33 -15.69 -4.96
N TYR A 741 -28.83 -16.34 -3.90
CA TYR A 741 -27.73 -17.29 -4.02
C TYR A 741 -28.10 -18.55 -4.83
N LYS A 742 -29.33 -19.06 -4.67
CA LYS A 742 -29.84 -20.17 -5.50
C LYS A 742 -29.94 -19.79 -6.98
N GLU A 743 -30.33 -18.56 -7.28
CA GLU A 743 -30.37 -18.04 -8.65
C GLU A 743 -28.96 -17.94 -9.26
N LEU A 744 -27.99 -17.44 -8.49
CA LEU A 744 -26.58 -17.42 -8.91
C LEU A 744 -26.05 -18.82 -9.24
N LEU A 745 -26.37 -19.85 -8.42
CA LEU A 745 -26.00 -21.25 -8.72
C LEU A 745 -26.61 -21.73 -10.05
N LYS A 746 -27.89 -21.42 -10.32
CA LYS A 746 -28.54 -21.76 -11.59
C LYS A 746 -27.82 -21.08 -12.76
N TRP A 747 -27.52 -19.79 -12.63
CA TRP A 747 -26.85 -19.02 -13.66
C TRP A 747 -25.41 -19.48 -13.89
N GLU A 748 -24.65 -19.79 -12.83
CA GLU A 748 -23.29 -20.32 -12.95
C GLU A 748 -23.29 -21.62 -13.78
N GLY A 749 -24.20 -22.55 -13.49
CA GLY A 749 -24.33 -23.80 -14.23
C GLY A 749 -24.66 -23.59 -15.71
N LYS A 750 -25.57 -22.65 -16.02
CA LYS A 750 -25.96 -22.31 -17.40
C LYS A 750 -24.82 -21.62 -18.16
N LEU A 751 -24.18 -20.62 -17.56
CA LEU A 751 -23.13 -19.81 -18.20
C LEU A 751 -21.81 -20.58 -18.33
N SER A 752 -21.52 -21.54 -17.45
CA SER A 752 -20.32 -22.37 -17.56
C SER A 752 -20.28 -23.22 -18.83
N ALA A 753 -21.43 -23.46 -19.48
CA ALA A 753 -21.53 -24.16 -20.75
C ALA A 753 -21.33 -23.24 -21.98
N ASP A 754 -21.37 -21.92 -21.81
CA ASP A 754 -21.19 -20.95 -22.89
C ASP A 754 -19.79 -20.30 -22.83
N PRO A 755 -18.86 -20.67 -23.74
CA PRO A 755 -17.52 -20.10 -23.75
C PRO A 755 -17.49 -18.59 -24.10
N LYS A 756 -18.61 -18.01 -24.56
CA LYS A 756 -18.72 -16.56 -24.83
C LYS A 756 -19.21 -15.76 -23.63
N ALA A 757 -19.71 -16.43 -22.59
CA ALA A 757 -20.28 -15.79 -21.40
C ALA A 757 -19.23 -15.43 -20.33
N THR A 758 -17.94 -15.34 -20.68
CA THR A 758 -16.81 -15.21 -19.74
C THR A 758 -16.97 -14.06 -18.76
N LEU A 759 -17.37 -12.88 -19.22
CA LEU A 759 -17.57 -11.71 -18.35
C LEU A 759 -18.71 -11.91 -17.36
N ILE A 760 -19.90 -12.34 -17.82
CA ILE A 760 -21.07 -12.51 -16.95
C ILE A 760 -20.82 -13.67 -15.97
N LEU A 761 -20.16 -14.74 -16.43
CA LEU A 761 -19.76 -15.85 -15.56
C LEU A 761 -18.78 -15.39 -14.48
N ALA A 762 -17.79 -14.54 -14.81
CA ALA A 762 -16.89 -13.96 -13.82
C ALA A 762 -17.65 -13.11 -12.78
N MET A 763 -18.61 -12.28 -13.22
CA MET A 763 -19.48 -11.51 -12.31
C MET A 763 -20.31 -12.41 -11.40
N VAL A 764 -20.89 -13.49 -11.93
CA VAL A 764 -21.65 -14.47 -11.13
C VAL A 764 -20.75 -15.10 -10.07
N ARG A 765 -19.56 -15.57 -10.44
CA ARG A 765 -18.62 -16.23 -9.50
C ARG A 765 -18.14 -15.30 -8.41
N GLU A 766 -17.76 -14.07 -8.75
CA GLU A 766 -17.39 -13.04 -7.77
C GLU A 766 -18.57 -12.69 -6.86
N THR A 767 -19.79 -12.59 -7.39
CA THR A 767 -21.00 -12.37 -6.57
C THR A 767 -21.20 -13.53 -5.61
N MET A 768 -21.08 -14.77 -6.07
CA MET A 768 -21.21 -15.96 -5.22
C MET A 768 -20.17 -15.98 -4.11
N GLU A 769 -18.91 -15.63 -4.40
CA GLU A 769 -17.86 -15.54 -3.38
C GLU A 769 -18.21 -14.49 -2.32
N SER A 770 -18.75 -13.33 -2.71
CA SER A 770 -19.19 -12.30 -1.76
C SER A 770 -20.29 -12.78 -0.80
N PHE A 771 -21.14 -13.70 -1.24
CA PHE A 771 -22.12 -14.36 -0.37
C PHE A 771 -21.43 -15.39 0.52
N ARG A 772 -20.52 -16.20 -0.05
CA ARG A 772 -19.84 -17.29 0.67
C ARG A 772 -19.03 -16.83 1.87
N VAL A 773 -18.37 -15.68 1.76
CA VAL A 773 -17.51 -15.14 2.83
C VAL A 773 -18.28 -14.30 3.85
N LEU A 774 -19.56 -14.02 3.63
CA LEU A 774 -20.37 -13.19 4.53
C LEU A 774 -20.54 -13.80 5.94
N PRO A 775 -20.80 -15.12 6.11
CA PRO A 775 -20.87 -15.71 7.46
C PRO A 775 -19.55 -15.59 8.22
N GLU A 776 -18.41 -15.82 7.55
CA GLU A 776 -17.09 -15.65 8.15
C GLU A 776 -16.87 -14.20 8.58
N ARG A 777 -17.26 -13.24 7.72
CA ARG A 777 -17.24 -11.81 8.03
C ARG A 777 -18.04 -11.46 9.28
N MET A 778 -19.23 -12.04 9.44
CA MET A 778 -20.08 -11.82 10.62
C MET A 778 -19.45 -12.38 11.90
N ALA A 779 -18.65 -13.44 11.77
CA ALA A 779 -17.96 -14.11 12.87
C ALA A 779 -16.57 -13.55 13.21
N LEU A 780 -16.09 -12.52 12.50
CA LEU A 780 -14.79 -11.92 12.80
C LEU A 780 -14.80 -11.13 14.11
N ASP A 781 -13.76 -11.35 14.90
CA ASP A 781 -13.31 -10.42 15.92
C ASP A 781 -12.47 -9.32 15.25
N THR A 782 -13.05 -8.14 15.19
CA THR A 782 -12.45 -6.94 14.61
C THR A 782 -11.44 -6.29 15.54
N GLY A 783 -11.37 -6.73 16.80
CA GLY A 783 -10.53 -6.12 17.82
C GLY A 783 -10.92 -4.68 18.17
N PRO A 784 -10.08 -3.97 18.94
CA PRO A 784 -10.36 -2.61 19.40
C PRO A 784 -10.21 -1.54 18.30
N GLY A 785 -9.61 -1.88 17.16
CA GLY A 785 -9.19 -0.92 16.11
C GLY A 785 -7.74 -0.43 16.33
N TYR A 786 -7.05 -0.10 15.23
CA TYR A 786 -5.66 0.36 15.24
C TYR A 786 -5.53 1.87 15.47
N TYR A 787 -6.34 2.65 14.76
CA TYR A 787 -6.29 4.11 14.83
C TYR A 787 -7.53 4.69 15.51
N ARG A 788 -8.69 4.04 15.35
CA ARG A 788 -9.96 4.50 15.93
C ARG A 788 -10.76 3.33 16.46
N ALA A 789 -11.36 3.51 17.63
CA ALA A 789 -12.18 2.52 18.31
C ALA A 789 -13.26 1.91 17.39
N ILE A 790 -13.33 0.58 17.36
CA ILE A 790 -14.44 -0.15 16.72
C ILE A 790 -15.47 -0.45 17.81
N ASP A 791 -16.54 0.34 17.84
CA ASP A 791 -17.71 0.08 18.70
C ASP A 791 -18.70 -0.88 18.04
N ASP A 792 -19.69 -1.34 18.82
CA ASP A 792 -20.71 -2.30 18.34
C ASP A 792 -21.48 -1.76 17.14
N LYS A 793 -21.83 -0.47 17.17
CA LYS A 793 -22.54 0.19 16.06
C LYS A 793 -21.71 0.10 14.78
N ARG A 794 -20.42 0.43 14.83
CA ARG A 794 -19.50 0.39 13.69
C ARG A 794 -19.30 -1.04 13.21
N LYS A 795 -19.19 -2.02 14.10
CA LYS A 795 -19.14 -3.44 13.74
C LYS A 795 -20.39 -3.88 12.97
N GLU A 796 -21.59 -3.49 13.42
CA GLU A 796 -22.83 -3.73 12.69
C GLU A 796 -22.83 -3.06 11.30
N ASN A 797 -22.37 -1.82 11.19
CA ASN A 797 -22.32 -1.09 9.92
C ASN A 797 -21.32 -1.70 8.93
N MET A 798 -20.21 -2.23 9.43
CA MET A 798 -19.21 -2.95 8.64
C MET A 798 -19.81 -4.20 8.00
N VAL A 799 -20.57 -4.99 8.76
CA VAL A 799 -21.28 -6.17 8.26
C VAL A 799 -22.39 -5.75 7.28
N ARG A 800 -23.16 -4.72 7.63
CA ARG A 800 -24.25 -4.18 6.79
C ARG A 800 -23.74 -3.69 5.45
N LEU A 801 -22.62 -2.96 5.41
CA LEU A 801 -22.01 -2.49 4.17
C LEU A 801 -21.61 -3.68 3.28
N TYR A 802 -20.98 -4.70 3.86
CA TYR A 802 -20.61 -5.93 3.14
C TYR A 802 -21.81 -6.60 2.50
N ALA A 803 -22.87 -6.80 3.29
CA ALA A 803 -24.14 -7.39 2.84
C ALA A 803 -24.79 -6.56 1.71
N GLN A 804 -24.77 -5.23 1.82
CA GLN A 804 -25.29 -4.33 0.80
C GLN A 804 -24.48 -4.41 -0.50
N SER A 805 -23.15 -4.51 -0.41
CA SER A 805 -22.27 -4.67 -1.57
C SER A 805 -22.54 -6.01 -2.29
N ALA A 806 -22.64 -7.12 -1.56
CA ALA A 806 -22.98 -8.43 -2.13
C ALA A 806 -24.33 -8.39 -2.88
N MET A 807 -25.36 -7.80 -2.27
CA MET A 807 -26.66 -7.61 -2.93
C MET A 807 -26.61 -6.60 -4.09
N GLY A 808 -25.71 -5.62 -4.04
CA GLY A 808 -25.41 -4.73 -5.17
C GLY A 808 -24.87 -5.49 -6.36
N MET A 809 -23.88 -6.37 -6.16
CA MET A 809 -23.34 -7.24 -7.19
C MET A 809 -24.42 -8.14 -7.79
N TYR A 810 -25.23 -8.79 -6.95
CA TYR A 810 -26.36 -9.61 -7.42
C TYR A 810 -27.33 -8.82 -8.30
N ARG A 811 -27.71 -7.59 -7.91
CA ARG A 811 -28.55 -6.72 -8.74
C ARG A 811 -27.91 -6.42 -10.10
N GLY A 812 -26.61 -6.15 -10.12
CA GLY A 812 -25.86 -5.93 -11.37
C GLY A 812 -25.90 -7.16 -12.29
N VAL A 813 -25.70 -8.36 -11.73
CA VAL A 813 -25.81 -9.63 -12.46
C VAL A 813 -27.25 -9.84 -12.96
N ALA A 814 -28.26 -9.70 -12.10
CA ALA A 814 -29.67 -9.88 -12.45
C ALA A 814 -30.10 -8.92 -13.59
N ASN A 815 -29.69 -7.65 -13.52
CA ASN A 815 -29.94 -6.66 -14.57
C ASN A 815 -29.37 -7.10 -15.92
N LYS A 816 -28.20 -7.75 -15.94
CA LYS A 816 -27.59 -8.28 -17.16
C LYS A 816 -28.31 -9.53 -17.66
N MET A 817 -28.64 -10.46 -16.77
CA MET A 817 -29.36 -11.69 -17.12
C MET A 817 -30.75 -11.40 -17.71
N ASN A 818 -31.43 -10.38 -17.20
CA ASN A 818 -32.71 -9.91 -17.74
C ASN A 818 -32.54 -9.30 -19.13
N LYS A 819 -31.51 -8.48 -19.36
CA LYS A 819 -31.23 -7.85 -20.67
C LYS A 819 -30.85 -8.86 -21.75
N THR A 820 -30.21 -9.97 -21.40
CA THR A 820 -29.81 -11.03 -22.34
C THR A 820 -30.90 -12.08 -22.58
N GLY A 821 -32.09 -11.94 -21.97
CA GLY A 821 -33.17 -12.93 -22.03
C GLY A 821 -32.86 -14.24 -21.29
N ALA A 822 -31.73 -14.32 -20.59
CA ALA A 822 -31.25 -15.54 -19.95
C ALA A 822 -31.94 -15.84 -18.60
N ALA A 823 -32.74 -14.90 -18.08
CA ALA A 823 -33.42 -14.98 -16.79
C ALA A 823 -34.77 -15.75 -16.79
N HIS A 824 -35.41 -15.93 -17.96
CA HIS A 824 -36.79 -16.44 -18.04
C HIS A 824 -36.93 -17.93 -18.44
N ASP A 825 -35.80 -18.62 -18.64
CA ASP A 825 -35.71 -20.07 -18.85
C ASP A 825 -34.86 -20.71 -17.74
#